data_AF-A0AA47P3F9-F1
#
_entry.id   AF-A0AA47P3F9-F1
#
_cell.length_a   1.000
_cell.length_b   1.000
_cell.length_c   1.000
_cell.angle_alpha   90.00
_cell.angle_beta   90.00
_cell.angle_gamma   90.00
#
_symmetry.space_group_name_H-M   'P 1'
#
loop_
_entity.id
_entity.type
_entity.pdbx_description
1 polymer ?
#
loop_
_entity_poly.entity_id
_entity_poly.type
_entity_poly.pdbx_seq_one_letter_code
_entity_poly.pdbx_strand_id
1 'polypeptide(L)'
;MKIMVCELQALEFLLWASICLELSVSLATTKFLPWKTTLYCAVCQCYYDNGAPAKAEVFARRALGKVKELARLEEHTGAVRHGVQADGIGAETPYRARRPTAYDPGLWRRSPAGRRLVELFEGCGAAHFLALLEALRDRQPLLQTRALSEEPETQGALLELLSAGISILSGGTSGVKGRRDTEGEAWLECFSALTTEPSQLELAVSGESRVCLASAVRFIQLLFHYEQHSVFTPLARHMLQALESMEGPFFRKAESELSLLEALVCLQTAQKTRPKEEHTANDMFGAVLSEEFVGLLEVLHGCVCSSAQDVWPDRDLVLAAVLNLWAKLKAPFHNTELQPLDSKHYSDHHKLPWCLWTLCEVATACDLASTDCLATGEMSLRLALLLEHTAHHNTLRHTSAHSEEGAVDHSALSILKRPSGELFRMVCEVAERGLDALGRGWSSLQSQTGSIHQRSPSPGERQGAAKEEAQRRTPCPDRPSLVFLTALDLNLELLNALHRASLKRLQLCPEGVSEADLLDRIKKNKVSKALFLTQKALMVHGDMEPNRSYKTKSLLEEATVLLEKAEAEERRLYKPRTAPPSTGREEDRGDGPPPAPLLLSRTNHSLTFVPAPYRTNQQVCWYRICGRAATTTNLRVRLGDCSLQGTGHLVPVVGGQCDLTVEGLEHNQKYVFALEAYDSQGGLLGNAIGQTTRPVLASIPLPTLSTWAILAQVAFETEQFAVAKRACGELWSHFTQSDSNLSPAG
;
A
#
# COMPACT_ATOMS: atom_id res chain seq x y z
N MET A 1 -19.61 -56.52 -23.97
CA MET A 1 -18.13 -56.46 -24.00
C MET A 1 -17.54 -55.06 -24.23
N LYS A 2 -18.36 -53.98 -24.36
CA LYS A 2 -17.87 -52.58 -24.45
C LYS A 2 -17.86 -51.81 -23.12
N ILE A 3 -18.60 -52.24 -22.09
CA ILE A 3 -18.69 -51.55 -20.78
C ILE A 3 -17.45 -51.84 -19.89
N MET A 4 -16.89 -53.05 -20.00
CA MET A 4 -15.73 -53.50 -19.19
C MET A 4 -14.38 -52.87 -19.60
N VAL A 5 -14.33 -52.14 -20.72
CA VAL A 5 -13.08 -51.53 -21.24
C VAL A 5 -12.82 -50.16 -20.59
N CYS A 6 -13.87 -49.42 -20.22
CA CYS A 6 -13.73 -48.11 -19.55
C CYS A 6 -13.24 -48.22 -18.09
N GLU A 7 -13.67 -49.23 -17.33
CA GLU A 7 -13.30 -49.37 -15.91
C GLU A 7 -11.84 -49.82 -15.70
N LEU A 8 -11.25 -50.51 -16.67
CA LEU A 8 -9.84 -50.94 -16.61
C LEU A 8 -8.88 -49.78 -16.90
N GLN A 9 -9.23 -48.88 -17.83
CA GLN A 9 -8.41 -47.72 -18.18
C GLN A 9 -8.46 -46.64 -17.08
N ALA A 10 -9.60 -46.45 -16.43
CA ALA A 10 -9.72 -45.54 -15.28
C ALA A 10 -8.85 -46.00 -14.09
N LEU A 11 -8.78 -47.31 -13.87
CA LEU A 11 -7.95 -47.90 -12.82
C LEU A 11 -6.46 -47.66 -13.05
N GLU A 12 -5.97 -47.84 -14.28
CA GLU A 12 -4.57 -47.59 -14.64
C GLU A 12 -4.18 -46.12 -14.43
N PHE A 13 -5.08 -45.18 -14.73
CA PHE A 13 -4.89 -43.75 -14.52
C PHE A 13 -4.85 -43.36 -13.03
N LEU A 14 -5.80 -43.85 -12.23
CA LEU A 14 -5.86 -43.55 -10.80
C LEU A 14 -4.64 -44.11 -10.05
N LEU A 15 -4.11 -45.25 -10.50
CA LEU A 15 -2.85 -45.82 -10.01
C LEU A 15 -1.65 -44.93 -10.37
N TRP A 16 -1.59 -44.40 -11.59
CA TRP A 16 -0.54 -43.49 -12.03
C TRP A 16 -0.56 -42.17 -11.25
N ALA A 17 -1.74 -41.54 -11.09
CA ALA A 17 -1.91 -40.30 -10.34
C ALA A 17 -1.50 -40.46 -8.86
N SER A 18 -1.83 -41.61 -8.26
CA SER A 18 -1.41 -41.99 -6.92
C SER A 18 0.12 -42.07 -6.79
N ILE A 19 0.79 -42.66 -7.79
CA ILE A 19 2.25 -42.79 -7.83
C ILE A 19 2.93 -41.42 -7.99
N CYS A 20 2.39 -40.54 -8.83
CA CYS A 20 2.95 -39.20 -9.04
C CYS A 20 2.92 -38.33 -7.77
N LEU A 21 1.83 -38.41 -6.99
CA LEU A 21 1.71 -37.70 -5.71
C LEU A 21 2.61 -38.29 -4.61
N GLU A 22 3.03 -39.54 -4.75
CA GLU A 22 3.93 -40.21 -3.79
C GLU A 22 5.40 -39.99 -4.10
N LEU A 23 5.79 -39.97 -5.37
CA LEU A 23 7.20 -39.94 -5.78
C LEU A 23 7.76 -38.53 -6.03
N SER A 24 6.89 -37.55 -6.32
CA SER A 24 7.33 -36.17 -6.50
C SER A 24 7.57 -35.50 -5.15
N VAL A 25 8.82 -35.13 -4.85
CA VAL A 25 9.23 -34.51 -3.58
C VAL A 25 8.39 -33.27 -3.24
N SER A 26 8.01 -32.47 -4.24
CA SER A 26 7.20 -31.25 -4.07
C SER A 26 5.73 -31.56 -3.75
N LEU A 27 5.22 -32.72 -4.19
CA LEU A 27 3.82 -33.16 -4.00
C LEU A 27 3.70 -34.20 -2.86
N ALA A 28 4.82 -34.72 -2.37
CA ALA A 28 4.96 -35.61 -1.24
C ALA A 28 4.85 -34.88 0.12
N THR A 29 4.01 -33.85 0.21
CA THR A 29 3.78 -33.06 1.43
C THR A 29 2.41 -33.35 2.03
N THR A 30 2.23 -33.01 3.31
CA THR A 30 0.96 -33.20 4.05
C THR A 30 -0.18 -32.31 3.53
N LYS A 31 0.16 -31.22 2.84
CA LYS A 31 -0.79 -30.31 2.18
C LYS A 31 -1.70 -30.99 1.15
N PHE A 32 -1.24 -32.07 0.52
CA PHE A 32 -1.99 -32.81 -0.50
C PHE A 32 -2.63 -34.09 0.03
N LEU A 33 -2.68 -34.26 1.36
CA LEU A 33 -3.27 -35.45 1.98
C LEU A 33 -4.73 -35.69 1.59
N PRO A 34 -5.63 -34.67 1.53
CA PRO A 34 -7.02 -34.87 1.11
C PRO A 34 -7.13 -35.42 -0.33
N TRP A 35 -6.25 -34.96 -1.22
CA TRP A 35 -6.22 -35.44 -2.62
C TRP A 35 -5.72 -36.88 -2.71
N LYS A 36 -4.68 -37.23 -1.94
CA LYS A 36 -4.17 -38.60 -1.84
C LYS A 36 -5.24 -39.55 -1.32
N THR A 37 -5.95 -39.18 -0.26
CA THR A 37 -7.02 -40.03 0.29
C THR A 37 -8.17 -40.21 -0.69
N THR A 38 -8.59 -39.16 -1.40
CA THR A 38 -9.66 -39.27 -2.40
C THR A 38 -9.23 -40.15 -3.58
N LEU A 39 -8.00 -39.99 -4.09
CA LEU A 39 -7.45 -40.84 -5.15
C LEU A 39 -7.30 -42.29 -4.70
N TYR A 40 -6.83 -42.53 -3.48
CA TYR A 40 -6.70 -43.89 -2.96
C TYR A 40 -8.04 -44.58 -2.78
N CYS A 41 -9.06 -43.87 -2.29
CA CYS A 41 -10.42 -44.38 -2.20
C CYS A 41 -11.01 -44.68 -3.59
N ALA A 42 -10.77 -43.81 -4.58
CA ALA A 42 -11.21 -44.03 -5.95
C ALA A 42 -10.55 -45.27 -6.59
N VAL A 43 -9.24 -45.49 -6.39
CA VAL A 43 -8.56 -46.72 -6.85
C VAL A 43 -9.17 -47.97 -6.22
N CYS A 44 -9.47 -47.91 -4.92
CA CYS A 44 -10.07 -49.04 -4.21
C CYS A 44 -11.47 -49.34 -4.75
N GLN A 45 -12.28 -48.32 -4.97
CA GLN A 45 -13.62 -48.44 -5.53
C GLN A 45 -13.57 -49.06 -6.93
N CYS A 46 -12.67 -48.59 -7.80
CA CYS A 46 -12.48 -49.18 -9.12
C CYS A 46 -12.04 -50.66 -9.06
N TYR A 47 -11.19 -51.06 -8.10
CA TYR A 47 -10.86 -52.48 -7.93
C TYR A 47 -12.06 -53.32 -7.44
N TYR A 48 -12.94 -52.74 -6.62
CA TYR A 48 -14.17 -53.40 -6.18
C TYR A 48 -15.16 -53.58 -7.32
N ASP A 49 -15.39 -52.53 -8.11
CA ASP A 49 -16.33 -52.52 -9.23
C ASP A 49 -15.86 -53.47 -10.36
N ASN A 50 -14.54 -53.59 -10.57
CA ASN A 50 -13.91 -54.57 -11.47
C ASN A 50 -13.91 -56.02 -10.93
N GLY A 51 -14.58 -56.32 -9.81
CA GLY A 51 -14.66 -57.66 -9.24
C GLY A 51 -13.35 -58.20 -8.64
N ALA A 52 -12.42 -57.30 -8.26
CA ALA A 52 -11.11 -57.64 -7.70
C ALA A 52 -10.92 -57.10 -6.26
N PRO A 53 -11.77 -57.49 -5.28
CA PRO A 53 -11.76 -56.93 -3.92
C PRO A 53 -10.45 -57.19 -3.17
N ALA A 54 -9.78 -58.31 -3.44
CA ALA A 54 -8.48 -58.63 -2.84
C ALA A 54 -7.39 -57.62 -3.27
N LYS A 55 -7.45 -57.09 -4.50
CA LYS A 55 -6.51 -56.05 -4.97
C LYS A 55 -6.83 -54.68 -4.37
N ALA A 56 -8.11 -54.37 -4.18
CA ALA A 56 -8.55 -53.17 -3.46
C ALA A 56 -7.99 -53.15 -2.03
N GLU A 57 -8.09 -54.27 -1.32
CA GLU A 57 -7.61 -54.38 0.05
C GLU A 57 -6.07 -54.25 0.16
N VAL A 58 -5.33 -54.88 -0.75
CA VAL A 58 -3.86 -54.74 -0.81
C VAL A 58 -3.46 -53.28 -1.08
N PHE A 59 -4.15 -52.62 -2.01
CA PHE A 59 -3.89 -51.23 -2.34
C PHE A 59 -4.23 -50.29 -1.17
N ALA A 60 -5.37 -50.47 -0.51
CA ALA A 60 -5.79 -49.69 0.66
C ALA A 60 -4.77 -49.80 1.81
N ARG A 61 -4.22 -50.99 2.06
CA ARG A 61 -3.16 -51.18 3.08
C ARG A 61 -1.87 -50.45 2.72
N ARG A 62 -1.46 -50.44 1.44
CA ARG A 62 -0.29 -49.68 0.94
C ARG A 62 -0.52 -48.17 1.07
N ALA A 63 -1.70 -47.68 0.68
CA ALA A 63 -2.10 -46.29 0.81
C ALA A 63 -2.08 -45.81 2.27
N LEU A 64 -2.62 -46.61 3.19
CA LEU A 64 -2.60 -46.32 4.63
C LEU A 64 -1.16 -46.26 5.17
N GLY A 65 -0.27 -47.12 4.68
CA GLY A 65 1.16 -47.06 5.01
C GLY A 65 1.81 -45.74 4.59
N LYS A 66 1.47 -45.24 3.39
CA LYS A 66 1.99 -43.97 2.86
C LYS A 66 1.47 -42.75 3.61
N VAL A 67 0.21 -42.76 4.03
CA VAL A 67 -0.36 -41.71 4.89
C VAL A 67 0.35 -41.66 6.25
N LYS A 68 0.65 -42.82 6.85
CA LYS A 68 1.41 -42.90 8.11
C LYS A 68 2.85 -42.43 7.97
N GLU A 69 3.49 -42.69 6.83
CA GLU A 69 4.84 -42.21 6.50
C GLU A 69 4.87 -40.68 6.42
N LEU A 70 3.88 -40.06 5.77
CA LEU A 70 3.73 -38.60 5.70
C LEU A 70 3.46 -37.97 7.08
N ALA A 71 2.65 -38.60 7.92
CA ALA A 71 2.41 -38.15 9.29
C ALA A 71 3.72 -38.12 10.12
N ARG A 72 4.59 -39.13 9.95
CA ARG A 72 5.91 -39.16 10.60
C ARG A 72 6.84 -38.08 10.08
N LEU A 73 6.80 -37.75 8.79
CA LEU A 73 7.63 -36.69 8.21
C LEU A 73 7.23 -35.29 8.72
N GLU A 74 5.95 -35.08 9.04
CA GLU A 74 5.44 -33.84 9.64
C GLU A 74 5.91 -33.67 11.09
N GLU A 75 5.95 -34.75 11.88
CA GLU A 75 6.50 -34.74 13.25
C GLU A 75 7.99 -34.34 13.29
N HIS A 76 8.77 -34.68 12.25
CA HIS A 76 10.21 -34.35 12.18
C HIS A 76 10.48 -32.95 11.61
N THR A 77 9.55 -32.38 10.83
CA THR A 77 9.67 -31.02 10.26
C THR A 77 9.05 -29.94 11.14
N GLY A 78 8.14 -30.31 12.06
CA GLY A 78 7.58 -29.41 13.07
C GLY A 78 8.58 -28.96 14.16
N ALA A 79 9.71 -29.66 14.33
CA ALA A 79 10.72 -29.35 15.34
C ALA A 79 11.84 -28.39 14.90
N VAL A 80 11.89 -27.97 13.62
CA VAL A 80 12.94 -27.08 13.10
C VAL A 80 12.33 -25.93 12.29
N ARG A 81 11.85 -24.91 13.00
CA ARG A 81 11.77 -23.53 12.48
C ARG A 81 12.83 -22.70 13.19
N HIS A 82 14.08 -22.76 12.73
CA HIS A 82 15.07 -21.69 12.82
C HIS A 82 16.37 -22.12 12.11
N GLY A 83 16.91 -21.26 11.25
CA GLY A 83 18.33 -21.28 10.86
C GLY A 83 18.64 -21.92 9.50
N VAL A 84 19.02 -21.07 8.55
CA VAL A 84 19.78 -21.42 7.34
C VAL A 84 21.17 -21.90 7.75
N GLN A 85 21.60 -23.10 7.34
CA GLN A 85 22.92 -23.39 6.76
C GLN A 85 23.01 -24.88 6.37
N ALA A 86 23.43 -25.18 5.15
CA ALA A 86 23.81 -26.53 4.75
C ALA A 86 25.31 -26.52 4.39
N ASP A 87 26.14 -26.74 5.42
CA ASP A 87 27.51 -27.23 5.25
C ASP A 87 27.48 -28.77 5.20
N GLY A 88 28.43 -29.34 4.45
CA GLY A 88 28.46 -30.75 4.08
C GLY A 88 28.97 -31.73 5.16
N ILE A 89 29.36 -32.91 4.67
CA ILE A 89 29.79 -34.15 5.37
C ILE A 89 28.58 -35.06 5.66
N GLY A 90 28.42 -36.27 5.10
CA GLY A 90 29.38 -37.22 4.56
C GLY A 90 29.39 -38.46 5.47
N ALA A 91 28.54 -39.46 5.18
CA ALA A 91 28.69 -40.83 5.69
C ALA A 91 27.92 -41.84 4.79
N GLU A 92 28.68 -42.43 3.87
CA GLU A 92 28.49 -43.72 3.19
C GLU A 92 28.20 -44.85 4.21
N THR A 93 27.37 -45.89 4.05
CA THR A 93 27.14 -46.92 2.99
C THR A 93 26.16 -47.97 3.60
N PRO A 94 25.80 -49.14 2.99
CA PRO A 94 25.63 -49.52 1.59
C PRO A 94 24.32 -50.33 1.34
N TYR A 95 23.61 -50.09 0.23
CA TYR A 95 22.99 -51.21 -0.49
C TYR A 95 23.33 -51.09 -1.97
N ARG A 96 24.18 -52.01 -2.39
CA ARG A 96 24.80 -52.11 -3.71
C ARG A 96 23.72 -52.53 -4.73
N ALA A 97 23.63 -51.72 -5.77
CA ALA A 97 22.75 -51.86 -6.90
C ALA A 97 22.80 -53.25 -7.57
N ARG A 98 21.62 -53.81 -7.85
CA ARG A 98 21.39 -54.53 -9.11
C ARG A 98 20.74 -53.54 -10.08
N ARG A 99 21.42 -53.31 -11.21
CA ARG A 99 21.03 -52.40 -12.29
C ARG A 99 19.61 -52.68 -12.81
N PRO A 100 18.81 -51.64 -13.13
CA PRO A 100 17.96 -51.66 -14.30
C PRO A 100 18.74 -51.01 -15.45
N THR A 101 19.28 -51.82 -16.34
CA THR A 101 19.69 -51.34 -17.67
C THR A 101 18.43 -51.11 -18.51
N ALA A 102 18.44 -49.98 -19.22
CA ALA A 102 17.48 -49.50 -20.22
C ALA A 102 16.13 -48.98 -19.69
N TYR A 103 16.16 -47.87 -18.95
CA TYR A 103 15.14 -46.84 -19.19
C TYR A 103 15.50 -46.19 -20.52
N ASP A 104 14.86 -46.62 -21.62
CA ASP A 104 14.82 -45.79 -22.83
C ASP A 104 13.42 -45.32 -23.23
N PRO A 105 12.83 -44.39 -22.46
CA PRO A 105 11.68 -43.61 -22.88
C PRO A 105 12.06 -42.39 -23.74
N GLY A 106 13.05 -42.50 -24.62
CA GLY A 106 13.51 -41.46 -25.56
C GLY A 106 12.37 -40.96 -26.40
N LEU A 107 12.26 -39.71 -26.81
CA LEU A 107 13.03 -38.48 -26.69
C LEU A 107 12.00 -37.47 -27.20
N TRP A 108 11.73 -36.36 -26.52
CA TRP A 108 10.68 -35.42 -26.90
C TRP A 108 9.18 -35.87 -27.06
N ARG A 109 8.89 -37.17 -27.20
CA ARG A 109 8.00 -37.88 -26.25
C ARG A 109 8.57 -37.71 -24.82
N ARG A 110 9.87 -37.49 -24.72
CA ARG A 110 10.59 -36.72 -23.66
C ARG A 110 10.60 -35.18 -23.88
N SER A 111 9.50 -34.53 -24.29
CA SER A 111 9.37 -33.06 -24.45
C SER A 111 7.88 -32.74 -24.43
N PRO A 112 7.45 -32.15 -23.32
CA PRO A 112 6.64 -32.96 -22.44
C PRO A 112 5.17 -32.57 -22.50
N ALA A 113 4.78 -31.48 -23.19
CA ALA A 113 3.40 -31.35 -23.65
C ALA A 113 3.08 -32.31 -24.79
N GLY A 114 4.06 -32.73 -25.58
CA GLY A 114 3.86 -33.48 -26.83
C GLY A 114 3.27 -34.90 -26.70
N ARG A 115 3.02 -35.37 -25.48
CA ARG A 115 2.18 -36.55 -25.21
C ARG A 115 0.90 -36.23 -24.45
N ARG A 116 0.95 -35.18 -23.60
CA ARG A 116 -0.24 -34.57 -23.00
C ARG A 116 -1.15 -34.14 -24.15
N LEU A 117 -2.45 -34.00 -23.97
CA LEU A 117 -3.36 -33.64 -25.07
C LEU A 117 -3.65 -34.76 -26.09
N VAL A 118 -2.67 -35.59 -26.46
CA VAL A 118 -2.93 -36.77 -27.32
C VAL A 118 -3.94 -37.71 -26.65
N GLU A 119 -3.93 -37.71 -25.31
CA GLU A 119 -4.84 -38.40 -24.41
C GLU A 119 -5.84 -37.45 -23.71
N LEU A 120 -6.08 -36.21 -24.19
CA LEU A 120 -7.14 -35.34 -23.61
C LEU A 120 -8.55 -35.92 -23.74
N PHE A 121 -8.62 -37.11 -24.31
CA PHE A 121 -9.31 -38.30 -23.84
C PHE A 121 -9.81 -38.93 -25.13
N GLU A 122 -9.53 -40.20 -25.42
CA GLU A 122 -10.01 -40.82 -26.66
C GLU A 122 -11.55 -41.02 -26.72
N GLY A 123 -12.32 -40.42 -25.80
CA GLY A 123 -13.75 -40.15 -25.97
C GLY A 123 -14.42 -39.62 -24.69
N CYS A 124 -15.28 -38.59 -24.82
CA CYS A 124 -15.94 -37.85 -23.73
C CYS A 124 -14.96 -37.40 -22.66
N GLY A 125 -13.98 -36.59 -23.07
CA GLY A 125 -12.99 -36.06 -22.16
C GLY A 125 -13.54 -35.37 -20.93
N ALA A 126 -13.71 -34.10 -20.99
CA ALA A 126 -13.69 -33.26 -22.16
C ALA A 126 -14.33 -31.97 -21.71
N ALA A 127 -15.04 -31.97 -20.57
CA ALA A 127 -15.14 -30.88 -19.64
C ALA A 127 -13.73 -30.40 -19.27
N HIS A 128 -13.05 -29.89 -20.29
CA HIS A 128 -12.01 -28.92 -20.23
C HIS A 128 -10.78 -29.47 -19.55
N PHE A 129 -10.68 -30.83 -19.60
CA PHE A 129 -10.07 -31.71 -18.63
C PHE A 129 -9.92 -30.93 -17.35
N LEU A 130 -11.02 -30.56 -16.68
CA LEU A 130 -11.39 -29.62 -15.58
C LEU A 130 -10.93 -28.14 -15.60
N ALA A 131 -11.08 -27.52 -16.77
CA ALA A 131 -10.81 -26.11 -17.14
C ALA A 131 -9.57 -25.54 -16.47
N LEU A 132 -8.45 -26.10 -16.88
CA LEU A 132 -7.68 -26.87 -15.92
C LEU A 132 -6.24 -26.42 -15.75
N LEU A 133 -5.69 -26.61 -14.55
CA LEU A 133 -6.34 -27.05 -13.29
C LEU A 133 -6.92 -25.84 -12.64
N GLU A 134 -8.16 -25.53 -13.03
CA GLU A 134 -9.08 -24.50 -12.57
C GLU A 134 -8.43 -23.17 -12.28
N ALA A 135 -7.75 -22.66 -13.32
CA ALA A 135 -6.65 -21.71 -13.17
C ALA A 135 -5.55 -22.35 -12.32
N LEU A 136 -4.31 -22.51 -12.78
CA LEU A 136 -3.28 -23.28 -12.04
C LEU A 136 -2.78 -22.63 -10.69
N ARG A 137 -3.69 -22.04 -9.91
CA ARG A 137 -4.16 -22.33 -8.53
C ARG A 137 -3.70 -21.47 -7.35
N ASP A 138 -2.55 -20.79 -7.37
CA ASP A 138 -2.32 -19.56 -6.57
C ASP A 138 -0.87 -19.10 -6.72
N ARG A 139 -0.66 -17.94 -7.35
CA ARG A 139 0.39 -16.99 -6.95
C ARG A 139 -0.18 -15.57 -7.05
N GLN A 140 -0.45 -15.01 -5.87
CA GLN A 140 -0.73 -13.60 -5.57
C GLN A 140 0.40 -12.65 -6.07
N PRO A 141 0.30 -11.33 -5.91
CA PRO A 141 -0.83 -10.38 -5.99
C PRO A 141 -0.74 -9.59 -7.30
N LEU A 142 -1.82 -8.92 -7.71
CA LEU A 142 -2.04 -8.42 -9.08
C LEU A 142 -1.04 -7.39 -9.65
N LEU A 143 0.03 -6.97 -8.96
CA LEU A 143 1.10 -6.17 -9.59
C LEU A 143 2.53 -6.20 -9.01
N GLN A 144 2.96 -7.21 -8.25
CA GLN A 144 4.39 -7.27 -7.88
C GLN A 144 4.97 -8.69 -7.94
N THR A 145 5.34 -9.14 -9.13
CA THR A 145 6.71 -9.63 -9.37
C THR A 145 6.94 -9.82 -10.87
N ARG A 146 7.99 -9.18 -11.39
CA ARG A 146 8.75 -9.67 -12.54
C ARG A 146 8.90 -11.18 -12.36
N ALA A 147 8.54 -11.98 -13.37
CA ALA A 147 8.71 -13.42 -13.43
C ALA A 147 10.16 -13.84 -13.18
N LEU A 148 10.60 -13.75 -11.93
CA LEU A 148 11.93 -14.06 -11.45
C LEU A 148 11.80 -15.36 -10.66
N SER A 149 12.52 -16.37 -11.13
CA SER A 149 12.66 -17.69 -10.53
C SER A 149 11.61 -18.71 -10.99
N GLU A 150 11.55 -18.97 -12.29
CA GLU A 150 11.19 -20.30 -12.80
C GLU A 150 12.30 -20.80 -13.73
N GLU A 151 12.66 -22.08 -13.60
CA GLU A 151 13.68 -22.71 -14.45
C GLU A 151 13.24 -22.68 -15.92
N PRO A 152 14.15 -22.51 -16.90
CA PRO A 152 13.78 -22.35 -18.31
C PRO A 152 12.95 -23.53 -18.87
N GLU A 153 13.05 -24.70 -18.25
CA GLU A 153 12.32 -25.91 -18.60
C GLU A 153 10.85 -25.89 -18.13
N THR A 154 10.52 -25.18 -17.03
CA THR A 154 9.13 -25.05 -16.53
C THR A 154 8.36 -23.99 -17.31
N GLN A 155 9.04 -22.94 -17.79
CA GLN A 155 8.44 -21.90 -18.64
C GLN A 155 7.98 -22.46 -20.01
N GLY A 156 8.75 -23.39 -20.60
CA GLY A 156 8.36 -24.06 -21.85
C GLY A 156 7.07 -24.87 -21.70
N ALA A 157 6.94 -25.65 -20.62
CA ALA A 157 5.75 -26.45 -20.36
C ALA A 157 4.49 -25.60 -20.09
N LEU A 158 4.65 -24.42 -19.47
CA LEU A 158 3.54 -23.49 -19.21
C LEU A 158 3.00 -22.84 -20.49
N LEU A 159 3.88 -22.39 -21.38
CA LEU A 159 3.47 -21.83 -22.68
C LEU A 159 2.75 -22.86 -23.54
N GLU A 160 3.20 -24.12 -23.50
CA GLU A 160 2.53 -25.22 -24.18
C GLU A 160 1.12 -25.48 -23.61
N LEU A 161 0.94 -25.42 -22.29
CA LEU A 161 -0.37 -25.54 -21.64
C LEU A 161 -1.30 -24.35 -21.97
N LEU A 162 -0.77 -23.14 -22.05
CA LEU A 162 -1.53 -21.96 -22.50
C LEU A 162 -2.01 -22.13 -23.94
N SER A 163 -1.16 -22.64 -24.85
CA SER A 163 -1.55 -22.90 -26.25
C SER A 163 -2.69 -23.92 -26.38
N ALA A 164 -2.71 -24.92 -25.49
CA ALA A 164 -3.80 -25.90 -25.42
C ALA A 164 -5.11 -25.25 -24.94
N GLY A 165 -5.06 -24.42 -23.89
CA GLY A 165 -6.22 -23.70 -23.39
C GLY A 165 -6.81 -22.70 -24.41
N ILE A 166 -5.95 -22.02 -25.18
CA ILE A 166 -6.37 -21.15 -26.29
C ILE A 166 -7.12 -21.96 -27.35
N SER A 167 -6.60 -23.12 -27.72
CA SER A 167 -7.22 -24.00 -28.74
C SER A 167 -8.60 -24.51 -28.30
N ILE A 168 -8.77 -24.77 -27.01
CA ILE A 168 -10.04 -25.21 -26.41
C ILE A 168 -11.08 -24.08 -26.45
N LEU A 169 -10.72 -22.87 -26.02
CA LEU A 169 -11.63 -21.71 -26.04
C LEU A 169 -11.91 -21.17 -27.44
N SER A 170 -11.04 -21.46 -28.41
CA SER A 170 -11.20 -21.05 -29.81
C SER A 170 -12.01 -22.05 -30.65
N GLY A 171 -12.61 -23.08 -30.04
CA GLY A 171 -13.48 -24.05 -30.73
C GLY A 171 -12.75 -25.13 -31.54
N GLY A 172 -11.46 -25.38 -31.27
CA GLY A 172 -10.58 -26.25 -32.06
C GLY A 172 -10.88 -27.76 -32.04
N THR A 173 -11.99 -28.22 -31.45
CA THR A 173 -12.31 -29.66 -31.33
C THR A 173 -13.68 -30.04 -31.90
N SER A 174 -14.36 -29.17 -32.64
CA SER A 174 -15.58 -29.54 -33.36
C SER A 174 -15.23 -30.17 -34.70
N GLY A 175 -15.28 -31.51 -34.78
CA GLY A 175 -15.27 -32.26 -36.03
C GLY A 175 -16.56 -32.09 -36.83
N VAL A 176 -16.98 -30.86 -37.12
CA VAL A 176 -18.09 -30.57 -38.04
C VAL A 176 -17.52 -30.16 -39.39
N LYS A 177 -17.63 -31.08 -40.34
CA LYS A 177 -17.29 -30.87 -41.74
C LYS A 177 -18.36 -29.96 -42.36
N GLY A 178 -18.17 -28.64 -42.31
CA GLY A 178 -19.12 -27.67 -42.87
C GLY A 178 -18.48 -26.33 -43.23
N ARG A 179 -18.42 -26.04 -44.54
CA ARG A 179 -18.22 -24.74 -45.22
C ARG A 179 -17.36 -23.67 -44.53
N ARG A 180 -16.11 -23.55 -45.00
CA ARG A 180 -15.49 -22.23 -45.21
C ARG A 180 -16.36 -21.48 -46.20
N ASP A 181 -16.85 -20.30 -45.82
CA ASP A 181 -17.08 -19.12 -46.67
C ASP A 181 -17.71 -18.03 -45.79
N THR A 182 -16.87 -17.15 -45.22
CA THR A 182 -17.07 -15.70 -44.93
C THR A 182 -16.13 -15.28 -43.80
N GLU A 183 -15.11 -14.52 -44.17
CA GLU A 183 -14.14 -13.90 -43.25
C GLU A 183 -14.84 -12.77 -42.51
N GLY A 184 -15.47 -13.07 -41.37
CA GLY A 184 -16.12 -12.05 -40.53
C GLY A 184 -16.78 -12.54 -39.25
N GLU A 185 -17.31 -13.77 -39.21
CA GLU A 185 -18.19 -14.22 -38.11
C GLU A 185 -17.79 -15.57 -37.47
N ALA A 186 -16.52 -16.00 -37.61
CA ALA A 186 -16.09 -17.33 -37.16
C ALA A 186 -15.95 -17.51 -35.62
N TRP A 187 -15.98 -16.43 -34.84
CA TRP A 187 -15.71 -16.49 -33.39
C TRP A 187 -16.97 -16.61 -32.51
N LEU A 188 -18.17 -16.38 -33.06
CA LEU A 188 -19.45 -16.54 -32.35
C LEU A 188 -19.76 -18.00 -32.02
N GLU A 189 -19.19 -18.97 -32.75
CA GLU A 189 -19.34 -20.40 -32.47
C GLU A 189 -18.39 -20.92 -31.36
N CYS A 190 -17.35 -20.14 -30.99
CA CYS A 190 -16.27 -20.56 -30.10
C CYS A 190 -16.68 -20.74 -28.63
N PHE A 191 -17.79 -20.12 -28.20
CA PHE A 191 -18.30 -20.18 -26.83
C PHE A 191 -19.53 -21.09 -26.64
N SER A 192 -19.91 -21.83 -27.69
CA SER A 192 -21.02 -22.80 -27.66
C SER A 192 -20.82 -23.96 -26.67
N ALA A 193 -19.60 -24.13 -26.15
CA ALA A 193 -19.24 -25.11 -25.11
C ALA A 193 -19.28 -24.55 -23.67
N LEU A 194 -19.62 -23.27 -23.46
CA LEU A 194 -19.70 -22.69 -22.12
C LEU A 194 -21.01 -23.07 -21.39
N THR A 195 -20.90 -23.19 -20.07
CA THR A 195 -22.00 -23.43 -19.14
C THR A 195 -21.95 -22.47 -17.97
N THR A 196 -23.12 -22.12 -17.47
CA THR A 196 -23.32 -21.39 -16.22
C THR A 196 -23.35 -22.28 -14.99
N GLU A 197 -23.20 -23.60 -15.17
CA GLU A 197 -23.22 -24.55 -14.07
C GLU A 197 -22.08 -24.27 -13.07
N PRO A 198 -22.35 -24.36 -11.75
CA PRO A 198 -21.48 -23.79 -10.73
C PRO A 198 -20.18 -24.56 -10.51
N SER A 199 -20.08 -25.82 -10.94
CA SER A 199 -18.85 -26.59 -10.75
C SER A 199 -18.36 -27.28 -12.02
N GLN A 200 -17.10 -26.99 -12.37
CA GLN A 200 -16.38 -27.67 -13.44
C GLN A 200 -16.25 -29.17 -13.16
N LEU A 201 -16.27 -29.53 -11.88
CA LEU A 201 -16.26 -30.90 -11.36
C LEU A 201 -17.53 -31.67 -11.71
N GLU A 202 -18.71 -31.10 -11.53
CA GLU A 202 -19.97 -31.77 -11.90
C GLU A 202 -20.05 -32.00 -13.41
N LEU A 203 -19.53 -31.07 -14.23
CA LEU A 203 -19.48 -31.19 -15.69
C LEU A 203 -18.58 -32.33 -16.17
N ALA A 204 -17.47 -32.63 -15.48
CA ALA A 204 -16.68 -33.81 -15.83
C ALA A 204 -17.27 -35.10 -15.27
N VAL A 205 -17.92 -35.06 -14.10
CA VAL A 205 -18.60 -36.23 -13.54
C VAL A 205 -19.78 -36.64 -14.43
N SER A 206 -20.47 -35.69 -15.07
CA SER A 206 -21.53 -35.98 -16.05
C SER A 206 -21.02 -36.39 -17.44
N GLY A 207 -19.71 -36.34 -17.67
CA GLY A 207 -19.10 -36.66 -18.97
C GLY A 207 -19.42 -35.63 -20.06
N GLU A 208 -19.91 -34.45 -19.69
CA GLU A 208 -20.21 -33.37 -20.62
C GLU A 208 -18.92 -32.69 -21.11
N SER A 209 -18.86 -32.33 -22.39
CA SER A 209 -17.70 -31.66 -22.99
C SER A 209 -17.77 -30.13 -22.85
N ARG A 210 -18.11 -29.59 -21.67
CA ARG A 210 -18.45 -28.16 -21.47
C ARG A 210 -17.60 -27.43 -20.39
N VAL A 211 -17.27 -26.14 -20.61
CA VAL A 211 -16.46 -25.32 -19.68
C VAL A 211 -17.43 -24.55 -18.80
N CYS A 212 -17.17 -24.47 -17.51
CA CYS A 212 -17.76 -23.45 -16.68
C CYS A 212 -17.18 -22.09 -17.08
N LEU A 213 -18.08 -21.12 -17.21
CA LEU A 213 -17.74 -19.74 -17.52
C LEU A 213 -16.69 -19.17 -16.56
N ALA A 214 -16.76 -19.56 -15.28
CA ALA A 214 -15.82 -19.08 -14.26
C ALA A 214 -14.36 -19.46 -14.54
N SER A 215 -14.10 -20.68 -15.01
CA SER A 215 -12.75 -21.11 -15.34
C SER A 215 -12.25 -20.53 -16.65
N ALA A 216 -13.15 -20.30 -17.62
CA ALA A 216 -12.81 -19.61 -18.86
C ALA A 216 -12.36 -18.17 -18.61
N VAL A 217 -13.09 -17.42 -17.77
CA VAL A 217 -12.72 -16.06 -17.36
C VAL A 217 -11.34 -16.04 -16.70
N ARG A 218 -11.10 -16.91 -15.72
CA ARG A 218 -9.79 -16.99 -15.04
C ARG A 218 -8.66 -17.33 -16.00
N PHE A 219 -8.88 -18.24 -16.94
CA PHE A 219 -7.89 -18.57 -17.96
C PHE A 219 -7.56 -17.36 -18.84
N ILE A 220 -8.57 -16.60 -19.27
CA ILE A 220 -8.35 -15.38 -20.05
C ILE A 220 -7.54 -14.36 -19.23
N GLN A 221 -7.86 -14.16 -17.95
CA GLN A 221 -7.06 -13.29 -17.06
C GLN A 221 -5.60 -13.75 -16.95
N LEU A 222 -5.32 -15.06 -16.92
CA LEU A 222 -3.95 -15.58 -16.91
C LEU A 222 -3.15 -15.24 -18.17
N LEU A 223 -3.79 -15.16 -19.35
CA LEU A 223 -3.11 -14.78 -20.59
C LEU A 223 -2.47 -13.39 -20.50
N PHE A 224 -3.11 -12.46 -19.78
CA PHE A 224 -2.54 -11.14 -19.49
C PHE A 224 -1.25 -11.24 -18.67
N HIS A 225 -1.23 -12.07 -17.62
CA HIS A 225 -0.10 -12.20 -16.69
C HIS A 225 1.14 -12.81 -17.36
N TYR A 226 0.95 -13.71 -18.32
CA TYR A 226 2.04 -14.31 -19.10
C TYR A 226 2.40 -13.50 -20.36
N GLU A 227 2.00 -12.23 -20.43
CA GLU A 227 2.27 -11.29 -21.53
C GLU A 227 1.78 -11.78 -22.91
N GLN A 228 0.79 -12.68 -22.97
CA GLN A 228 0.21 -13.20 -24.21
C GLN A 228 -0.88 -12.25 -24.76
N HIS A 229 -0.54 -10.97 -24.91
CA HIS A 229 -1.50 -9.90 -25.23
C HIS A 229 -2.22 -10.09 -26.58
N SER A 230 -1.55 -10.65 -27.59
CA SER A 230 -2.12 -10.84 -28.94
C SER A 230 -3.32 -11.80 -28.95
N VAL A 231 -3.33 -12.77 -28.03
CA VAL A 231 -4.41 -13.75 -27.88
C VAL A 231 -5.40 -13.33 -26.81
N PHE A 232 -4.93 -12.66 -25.76
CA PHE A 232 -5.76 -12.12 -24.69
C PHE A 232 -6.83 -11.15 -25.23
N THR A 233 -6.44 -10.12 -25.97
CA THR A 233 -7.37 -9.06 -26.42
C THR A 233 -8.58 -9.58 -27.20
N PRO A 234 -8.43 -10.43 -28.23
CA PRO A 234 -9.59 -10.99 -28.92
C PRO A 234 -10.44 -11.87 -27.98
N LEU A 235 -9.84 -12.76 -27.18
CA LEU A 235 -10.62 -13.62 -26.28
C LEU A 235 -11.38 -12.84 -25.20
N ALA A 236 -10.77 -11.80 -24.63
CA ALA A 236 -11.40 -10.93 -23.63
C ALA A 236 -12.61 -10.20 -24.20
N ARG A 237 -12.51 -9.62 -25.41
CA ARG A 237 -13.62 -8.89 -26.05
C ARG A 237 -14.84 -9.77 -26.31
N HIS A 238 -14.62 -10.99 -26.80
CA HIS A 238 -15.72 -11.92 -27.03
C HIS A 238 -16.30 -12.43 -25.70
N MET A 239 -15.48 -12.62 -24.67
CA MET A 239 -15.95 -12.97 -23.33
C MET A 239 -16.79 -11.84 -22.71
N LEU A 240 -16.42 -10.57 -22.90
CA LEU A 240 -17.22 -9.42 -22.47
C LEU A 240 -18.61 -9.42 -23.13
N GLN A 241 -18.69 -9.62 -24.45
CA GLN A 241 -19.97 -9.76 -25.17
C GLN A 241 -20.83 -10.91 -24.64
N ALA A 242 -20.21 -12.04 -24.24
CA ALA A 242 -20.93 -13.14 -23.62
C ALA A 242 -21.46 -12.79 -22.23
N LEU A 243 -20.67 -12.04 -21.43
CA LEU A 243 -21.01 -11.62 -20.07
C LEU A 243 -22.09 -10.54 -20.02
N GLU A 244 -22.18 -9.66 -21.02
CA GLU A 244 -23.19 -8.57 -21.10
C GLU A 244 -24.64 -9.07 -20.96
N SER A 245 -24.91 -10.30 -21.42
CA SER A 245 -26.24 -10.92 -21.36
C SER A 245 -26.57 -11.61 -20.04
N MET A 246 -25.61 -11.67 -19.10
CA MET A 246 -25.66 -12.52 -17.91
C MET A 246 -25.81 -11.72 -16.63
N GLU A 247 -26.75 -12.10 -15.77
CA GLU A 247 -26.96 -11.44 -14.48
C GLU A 247 -26.32 -12.24 -13.32
N GLY A 248 -25.54 -11.56 -12.49
CA GLY A 248 -24.99 -12.12 -11.25
C GLY A 248 -23.73 -11.40 -10.76
N PRO A 249 -23.41 -11.49 -9.46
CA PRO A 249 -22.25 -10.79 -8.89
C PRO A 249 -20.93 -11.31 -9.46
N PHE A 250 -20.83 -12.62 -9.74
CA PHE A 250 -19.64 -13.19 -10.37
C PHE A 250 -19.40 -12.63 -11.78
N PHE A 251 -20.44 -12.54 -12.61
CA PHE A 251 -20.33 -12.11 -14.01
C PHE A 251 -19.98 -10.62 -14.10
N ARG A 252 -20.57 -9.77 -13.25
CA ARG A 252 -20.23 -8.34 -13.18
C ARG A 252 -18.81 -8.10 -12.72
N LYS A 253 -18.33 -8.89 -11.76
CA LYS A 253 -16.92 -8.87 -11.34
C LYS A 253 -16.00 -9.23 -12.51
N ALA A 254 -16.30 -10.33 -13.20
CA ALA A 254 -15.54 -10.80 -14.35
C ALA A 254 -15.51 -9.77 -15.49
N GLU A 255 -16.65 -9.16 -15.80
CA GLU A 255 -16.79 -8.12 -16.81
C GLU A 255 -15.92 -6.89 -16.47
N SER A 256 -15.99 -6.44 -15.21
CA SER A 256 -15.20 -5.30 -14.73
C SER A 256 -13.68 -5.60 -14.79
N GLU A 257 -13.27 -6.78 -14.33
CA GLU A 257 -11.85 -7.20 -14.35
C GLU A 257 -11.31 -7.35 -15.77
N LEU A 258 -12.06 -7.99 -16.68
CA LEU A 258 -11.64 -8.15 -18.07
C LEU A 258 -11.60 -6.81 -18.81
N SER A 259 -12.57 -5.92 -18.59
CA SER A 259 -12.59 -4.57 -19.17
C SER A 259 -11.36 -3.77 -18.72
N LEU A 260 -11.02 -3.83 -17.44
CA LEU A 260 -9.86 -3.15 -16.87
C LEU A 260 -8.54 -3.69 -17.45
N LEU A 261 -8.40 -5.01 -17.57
CA LEU A 261 -7.23 -5.65 -18.16
C LEU A 261 -7.10 -5.35 -19.67
N GLU A 262 -8.20 -5.33 -20.43
CA GLU A 262 -8.19 -4.92 -21.84
C GLU A 262 -7.69 -3.48 -22.00
N ALA A 263 -8.23 -2.55 -21.20
CA ALA A 263 -7.79 -1.15 -21.22
C ALA A 263 -6.31 -0.98 -20.83
N LEU A 264 -5.81 -1.77 -19.87
CA LEU A 264 -4.39 -1.79 -19.51
C LEU A 264 -3.51 -2.27 -20.68
N VAL A 265 -3.91 -3.31 -21.41
CA VAL A 265 -3.19 -3.78 -22.60
C VAL A 265 -3.18 -2.70 -23.67
N CYS A 266 -4.32 -2.07 -23.95
CA CYS A 266 -4.42 -0.98 -24.93
C CYS A 266 -3.41 0.14 -24.64
N LEU A 267 -3.34 0.59 -23.38
CA LEU A 267 -2.37 1.60 -22.95
C LEU A 267 -0.92 1.12 -23.12
N GLN A 268 -0.61 -0.13 -22.78
CA GLN A 268 0.73 -0.70 -22.96
C GLN A 268 1.13 -0.82 -24.44
N THR A 269 0.19 -1.20 -25.31
CA THR A 269 0.45 -1.32 -26.75
C THR A 269 0.67 0.03 -27.41
N ALA A 270 -0.15 1.04 -27.07
CA ALA A 270 -0.02 2.40 -27.60
C ALA A 270 1.34 3.03 -27.24
N GLN A 271 1.91 2.67 -26.09
CA GLN A 271 3.23 3.14 -25.67
C GLN A 271 4.38 2.46 -26.41
N LYS A 272 4.23 1.19 -26.83
CA LYS A 272 5.25 0.45 -27.60
C LYS A 272 5.31 0.91 -29.06
N THR A 273 4.19 1.34 -29.63
CA THR A 273 4.08 1.74 -31.04
C THR A 273 4.44 3.20 -31.30
N ARG A 274 4.56 4.03 -30.26
CA ARG A 274 4.99 5.42 -30.42
C ARG A 274 6.45 5.47 -30.84
N PRO A 275 6.78 6.15 -31.96
CA PRO A 275 8.16 6.32 -32.35
C PRO A 275 8.89 7.09 -31.24
N LYS A 276 10.14 6.71 -30.97
CA LYS A 276 11.08 7.55 -30.19
C LYS A 276 11.43 8.78 -31.03
N GLU A 277 10.45 9.61 -31.35
CA GLU A 277 10.71 10.93 -31.88
C GLU A 277 11.27 11.76 -30.72
N GLU A 278 12.33 12.51 -31.01
CA GLU A 278 12.89 13.51 -30.11
C GLU A 278 11.83 14.58 -29.87
N HIS A 279 10.90 14.31 -28.95
CA HIS A 279 10.01 15.33 -28.45
C HIS A 279 10.90 16.41 -27.83
N THR A 280 10.78 17.62 -28.35
CA THR A 280 11.13 18.80 -27.59
C THR A 280 10.48 18.64 -26.21
N ALA A 281 11.21 18.94 -25.14
CA ALA A 281 10.83 18.66 -23.74
C ALA A 281 9.51 19.30 -23.27
N ASN A 282 8.72 19.88 -24.19
CA ASN A 282 7.64 20.81 -23.93
C ASN A 282 6.22 20.19 -23.91
N ASP A 283 6.02 18.96 -24.40
CA ASP A 283 4.67 18.31 -24.41
C ASP A 283 4.67 16.88 -23.82
N MET A 284 5.23 16.72 -22.63
CA MET A 284 5.18 15.44 -21.90
C MET A 284 3.75 15.07 -21.46
N PHE A 285 2.90 16.06 -21.14
CA PHE A 285 1.53 15.81 -20.70
C PHE A 285 0.62 15.33 -21.84
N GLY A 286 0.75 15.88 -23.06
CA GLY A 286 0.03 15.37 -24.24
C GLY A 286 0.40 13.92 -24.57
N ALA A 287 1.66 13.54 -24.36
CA ALA A 287 2.07 12.15 -24.48
C ALA A 287 1.45 11.26 -23.40
N VAL A 288 1.33 11.72 -22.15
CA VAL A 288 0.76 10.91 -21.06
C VAL A 288 -0.77 10.81 -21.15
N LEU A 289 -1.46 11.90 -21.48
CA LEU A 289 -2.92 12.02 -21.51
C LEU A 289 -3.52 11.54 -22.84
N SER A 290 -3.11 10.36 -23.29
CA SER A 290 -3.62 9.74 -24.52
C SER A 290 -5.08 9.30 -24.37
N GLU A 291 -5.76 9.03 -25.48
CA GLU A 291 -7.13 8.48 -25.44
C GLU A 291 -7.17 7.13 -24.70
N GLU A 292 -6.12 6.31 -24.82
CA GLU A 292 -6.02 5.04 -24.10
C GLU A 292 -5.81 5.24 -22.59
N PHE A 293 -5.11 6.30 -22.18
CA PHE A 293 -4.97 6.66 -20.76
C PHE A 293 -6.31 7.09 -20.17
N VAL A 294 -7.02 7.97 -20.88
CA VAL A 294 -8.36 8.44 -20.50
C VAL A 294 -9.33 7.26 -20.43
N GLY A 295 -9.38 6.42 -21.47
CA GLY A 295 -10.26 5.26 -21.51
C GLY A 295 -10.01 4.27 -20.38
N LEU A 296 -8.74 4.00 -20.02
CA LEU A 296 -8.42 3.17 -18.85
C LEU A 296 -8.93 3.78 -17.56
N LEU A 297 -8.80 5.09 -17.40
CA LEU A 297 -9.28 5.80 -16.21
C LEU A 297 -10.81 5.84 -16.13
N GLU A 298 -11.51 5.98 -17.27
CA GLU A 298 -12.98 5.90 -17.35
C GLU A 298 -13.47 4.51 -16.93
N VAL A 299 -12.86 3.45 -17.47
CA VAL A 299 -13.19 2.06 -17.09
C VAL A 299 -12.95 1.84 -15.60
N LEU A 300 -11.81 2.29 -15.07
CA LEU A 300 -11.47 2.13 -13.66
C LEU A 300 -12.45 2.88 -12.75
N HIS A 301 -12.84 4.11 -13.11
CA HIS A 301 -13.84 4.88 -12.38
C HIS A 301 -15.23 4.23 -12.43
N GLY A 302 -15.63 3.73 -13.60
CA GLY A 302 -16.87 2.98 -13.76
C GLY A 302 -16.92 1.76 -12.83
N CYS A 303 -15.82 1.00 -12.76
CA CYS A 303 -15.71 -0.21 -11.94
C CYS A 303 -15.77 0.08 -10.43
N VAL A 304 -15.13 1.15 -9.97
CA VAL A 304 -14.94 1.41 -8.53
C VAL A 304 -15.95 2.41 -7.97
N CYS A 305 -16.20 3.51 -8.69
CA CYS A 305 -17.00 4.64 -8.21
C CYS A 305 -18.47 4.58 -8.67
N SER A 306 -18.77 3.92 -9.80
CA SER A 306 -20.12 3.89 -10.39
C SER A 306 -20.84 2.54 -10.28
N SER A 307 -20.20 1.52 -9.68
CA SER A 307 -20.79 0.21 -9.48
C SER A 307 -21.96 0.28 -8.48
N ALA A 308 -23.19 0.25 -8.97
CA ALA A 308 -24.43 0.34 -8.19
C ALA A 308 -24.71 -0.85 -7.24
N GLN A 309 -23.85 -1.87 -7.17
CA GLN A 309 -24.11 -3.13 -6.44
C GLN A 309 -22.92 -3.68 -5.63
N ASP A 310 -21.95 -2.86 -5.24
CA ASP A 310 -20.83 -3.22 -4.34
C ASP A 310 -19.98 -4.44 -4.77
N VAL A 311 -19.97 -4.79 -6.06
CA VAL A 311 -19.11 -5.85 -6.60
C VAL A 311 -17.87 -5.21 -7.22
N TRP A 312 -16.76 -5.24 -6.48
CA TRP A 312 -15.50 -4.65 -6.95
C TRP A 312 -14.60 -5.68 -7.65
N PRO A 313 -13.79 -5.23 -8.63
CA PRO A 313 -12.64 -6.00 -9.08
C PRO A 313 -11.73 -6.36 -7.90
N ASP A 314 -10.86 -7.33 -8.09
CA ASP A 314 -9.85 -7.64 -7.08
C ASP A 314 -9.08 -6.39 -6.63
N ARG A 315 -8.96 -6.24 -5.30
CA ARG A 315 -8.37 -5.05 -4.67
C ARG A 315 -6.96 -4.80 -5.17
N ASP A 316 -6.15 -5.85 -5.34
CA ASP A 316 -4.77 -5.69 -5.77
C ASP A 316 -4.72 -5.20 -7.22
N LEU A 317 -5.67 -5.57 -8.08
CA LEU A 317 -5.79 -5.11 -9.47
C LEU A 317 -6.19 -3.63 -9.54
N VAL A 318 -7.07 -3.21 -8.64
CA VAL A 318 -7.46 -1.79 -8.55
C VAL A 318 -6.28 -0.95 -8.08
N LEU A 319 -5.64 -1.33 -6.96
CA LEU A 319 -4.49 -0.61 -6.42
C LEU A 319 -3.35 -0.53 -7.44
N ALA A 320 -3.10 -1.65 -8.09
CA ALA A 320 -2.21 -1.78 -9.22
C ALA A 320 -2.44 -0.74 -10.34
N ALA A 321 -3.67 -0.70 -10.86
CA ALA A 321 -4.05 0.18 -11.94
C ALA A 321 -3.92 1.65 -11.52
N VAL A 322 -4.38 1.99 -10.30
CA VAL A 322 -4.26 3.34 -9.74
C VAL A 322 -2.80 3.77 -9.62
N LEU A 323 -1.92 2.93 -9.06
CA LEU A 323 -0.50 3.24 -8.92
C LEU A 323 0.20 3.34 -10.29
N ASN A 324 -0.18 2.53 -11.28
CA ASN A 324 0.36 2.62 -12.64
C ASN A 324 -0.04 3.94 -13.32
N LEU A 325 -1.32 4.29 -13.26
CA LEU A 325 -1.86 5.54 -13.77
C LEU A 325 -1.22 6.74 -13.07
N TRP A 326 -1.08 6.67 -11.74
CA TRP A 326 -0.43 7.72 -10.95
C TRP A 326 1.03 7.88 -11.32
N ALA A 327 1.81 6.81 -11.44
CA ALA A 327 3.21 6.88 -11.82
C ALA A 327 3.41 7.54 -13.21
N LYS A 328 2.51 7.25 -14.16
CA LYS A 328 2.51 7.87 -15.49
C LYS A 328 2.11 9.35 -15.43
N LEU A 329 1.03 9.66 -14.71
CA LEU A 329 0.55 11.03 -14.54
C LEU A 329 1.55 11.89 -13.79
N LYS A 330 2.30 11.30 -12.84
CA LYS A 330 3.32 11.95 -12.05
C LYS A 330 4.59 12.30 -12.85
N ALA A 331 4.97 11.50 -13.84
CA ALA A 331 6.26 11.66 -14.54
C ALA A 331 6.49 13.06 -15.19
N PRO A 332 5.49 13.74 -15.76
CA PRO A 332 5.63 15.11 -16.28
C PRO A 332 5.76 16.19 -15.20
N PHE A 333 5.36 15.90 -13.96
CA PHE A 333 5.67 16.75 -12.82
C PHE A 333 7.15 16.49 -12.47
N HIS A 334 8.06 17.36 -12.91
CA HIS A 334 9.52 17.22 -12.78
C HIS A 334 9.97 16.52 -11.47
N ASN A 335 10.92 15.59 -11.59
CA ASN A 335 11.40 14.73 -10.52
C ASN A 335 11.63 15.50 -9.20
N THR A 336 10.85 15.14 -8.18
CA THR A 336 11.08 15.38 -6.74
C THR A 336 10.68 16.71 -6.15
N GLU A 337 10.25 17.72 -6.91
CA GLU A 337 9.84 18.99 -6.30
C GLU A 337 8.31 19.13 -6.28
N LEU A 338 7.75 19.29 -5.08
CA LEU A 338 6.35 19.65 -4.81
C LEU A 338 6.02 21.08 -5.30
N GLN A 339 6.73 21.59 -6.32
CA GLN A 339 6.50 22.91 -6.87
C GLN A 339 5.18 22.95 -7.66
N PRO A 340 4.43 24.06 -7.58
CA PRO A 340 3.28 24.30 -8.45
C PRO A 340 3.70 24.27 -9.92
N LEU A 341 2.91 23.63 -10.78
CA LEU A 341 3.08 23.76 -12.24
C LEU A 341 2.87 25.22 -12.67
N ASP A 342 3.64 25.66 -13.67
CA ASP A 342 3.40 26.94 -14.31
C ASP A 342 1.98 27.03 -14.87
N SER A 343 1.36 28.20 -14.72
CA SER A 343 -0.03 28.50 -15.14
C SER A 343 -0.38 28.13 -16.58
N LYS A 344 0.64 27.98 -17.46
CA LYS A 344 0.46 27.64 -18.87
C LYS A 344 0.13 26.15 -19.08
N HIS A 345 0.80 25.25 -18.35
CA HIS A 345 0.62 23.80 -18.52
C HIS A 345 -0.79 23.32 -18.16
N TYR A 346 -1.45 23.94 -17.18
CA TYR A 346 -2.83 23.60 -16.83
C TYR A 346 -3.85 24.06 -17.88
N SER A 347 -3.54 25.13 -18.62
CA SER A 347 -4.42 25.71 -19.63
C SER A 347 -4.32 24.96 -20.97
N ASP A 348 -3.15 24.42 -21.28
CA ASP A 348 -2.88 23.75 -22.55
C ASP A 348 -3.43 22.30 -22.60
N HIS A 349 -3.66 21.67 -21.44
CA HIS A 349 -4.11 20.28 -21.33
C HIS A 349 -5.49 20.13 -20.67
N HIS A 350 -6.55 20.35 -21.46
CA HIS A 350 -7.96 20.28 -21.01
C HIS A 350 -8.38 18.94 -20.34
N LYS A 351 -7.68 17.84 -20.60
CA LYS A 351 -7.96 16.51 -20.01
C LYS A 351 -7.34 16.29 -18.63
N LEU A 352 -6.27 17.02 -18.29
CA LEU A 352 -5.52 16.84 -17.05
C LEU A 352 -6.39 17.00 -15.79
N PRO A 353 -7.27 18.02 -15.68
CA PRO A 353 -8.09 18.19 -14.50
C PRO A 353 -9.08 17.07 -14.26
N TRP A 354 -9.70 16.57 -15.33
CA TRP A 354 -10.57 15.41 -15.25
C TRP A 354 -9.79 14.21 -14.73
N CYS A 355 -8.64 13.92 -15.35
CA CYS A 355 -7.86 12.74 -15.03
C CYS A 355 -7.43 12.75 -13.56
N LEU A 356 -6.95 13.90 -13.08
CA LEU A 356 -6.50 14.03 -11.70
C LEU A 356 -7.66 13.94 -10.70
N TRP A 357 -8.81 14.54 -11.01
CA TRP A 357 -10.02 14.44 -10.19
C TRP A 357 -10.50 12.99 -10.08
N THR A 358 -10.73 12.35 -11.22
CA THR A 358 -11.21 10.96 -11.33
C THR A 358 -10.27 9.99 -10.64
N LEU A 359 -8.95 10.17 -10.80
CA LEU A 359 -7.96 9.32 -10.13
C LEU A 359 -7.98 9.52 -8.60
N CYS A 360 -8.19 10.74 -8.09
CA CYS A 360 -8.37 11.00 -6.66
C CYS A 360 -9.66 10.40 -6.10
N GLU A 361 -10.75 10.39 -6.87
CA GLU A 361 -11.99 9.72 -6.49
C GLU A 361 -11.80 8.21 -6.36
N VAL A 362 -11.19 7.58 -7.37
CA VAL A 362 -10.87 6.14 -7.33
C VAL A 362 -9.95 5.82 -6.16
N ALA A 363 -8.90 6.59 -5.93
CA ALA A 363 -7.98 6.40 -4.79
C ALA A 363 -8.68 6.52 -3.43
N THR A 364 -9.69 7.40 -3.33
CA THR A 364 -10.49 7.54 -2.12
C THR A 364 -11.40 6.33 -1.94
N ALA A 365 -12.08 5.90 -3.01
CA ALA A 365 -12.98 4.76 -2.98
C ALA A 365 -12.21 3.47 -2.59
N CYS A 366 -11.07 3.19 -3.22
CA CYS A 366 -10.29 1.97 -2.92
C CYS A 366 -9.48 2.02 -1.60
N ASP A 367 -9.63 3.07 -0.79
CA ASP A 367 -8.85 3.38 0.41
C ASP A 367 -7.33 3.20 0.18
N LEU A 368 -6.83 3.81 -0.90
CA LEU A 368 -5.40 3.77 -1.25
C LEU A 368 -4.53 4.23 -0.08
N ALA A 369 -5.02 5.17 0.74
CA ALA A 369 -4.31 5.71 1.90
C ALA A 369 -3.88 4.64 2.93
N SER A 370 -4.58 3.51 3.02
CA SER A 370 -4.18 2.38 3.88
C SER A 370 -2.93 1.64 3.36
N THR A 371 -2.68 1.72 2.05
CA THR A 371 -1.58 1.02 1.37
C THR A 371 -0.43 1.98 1.06
N ASP A 372 -0.75 3.14 0.47
CA ASP A 372 0.19 4.21 0.14
C ASP A 372 -0.43 5.59 0.45
N CYS A 373 -0.18 6.07 1.67
CA CYS A 373 -0.61 7.39 2.11
C CYS A 373 0.12 8.53 1.41
N LEU A 374 1.34 8.30 0.91
CA LEU A 374 2.13 9.33 0.23
C LEU A 374 1.60 9.60 -1.16
N ALA A 375 1.29 8.55 -1.93
CA ALA A 375 0.64 8.68 -3.23
C ALA A 375 -0.70 9.44 -3.07
N THR A 376 -1.52 9.05 -2.09
CA THR A 376 -2.81 9.72 -1.82
C THR A 376 -2.64 11.20 -1.45
N GLY A 377 -1.68 11.52 -0.59
CA GLY A 377 -1.39 12.90 -0.20
C GLY A 377 -0.87 13.75 -1.36
N GLU A 378 0.00 13.19 -2.20
CA GLU A 378 0.57 13.89 -3.37
C GLU A 378 -0.49 14.14 -4.44
N MET A 379 -1.33 13.15 -4.74
CA MET A 379 -2.49 13.29 -5.62
C MET A 379 -3.42 14.41 -5.12
N SER A 380 -3.72 14.40 -3.82
CA SER A 380 -4.55 15.43 -3.18
C SER A 380 -3.93 16.82 -3.31
N LEU A 381 -2.61 16.96 -3.07
CA LEU A 381 -1.94 18.25 -3.20
C LEU A 381 -1.97 18.76 -4.64
N ARG A 382 -1.67 17.90 -5.63
CA ARG A 382 -1.69 18.30 -7.05
C ARG A 382 -3.10 18.74 -7.46
N LEU A 383 -4.14 18.03 -7.03
CA LEU A 383 -5.52 18.40 -7.32
C LEU A 383 -5.92 19.71 -6.63
N ALA A 384 -5.53 19.90 -5.37
CA ALA A 384 -5.76 21.13 -4.62
C ALA A 384 -5.12 22.34 -5.33
N LEU A 385 -3.86 22.23 -5.78
CA LEU A 385 -3.17 23.30 -6.50
C LEU A 385 -3.83 23.64 -7.84
N LEU A 386 -4.30 22.63 -8.57
CA LEU A 386 -5.01 22.82 -9.84
C LEU A 386 -6.37 23.52 -9.64
N LEU A 387 -7.16 23.07 -8.66
CA LEU A 387 -8.44 23.67 -8.34
C LEU A 387 -8.27 25.11 -7.85
N GLU A 388 -7.26 25.36 -7.01
CA GLU A 388 -6.88 26.69 -6.54
C GLU A 388 -6.53 27.61 -7.72
N HIS A 389 -5.68 27.14 -8.63
CA HIS A 389 -5.30 27.88 -9.84
C HIS A 389 -6.51 28.22 -10.73
N THR A 390 -7.39 27.24 -10.96
CA THR A 390 -8.61 27.44 -11.75
C THR A 390 -9.54 28.47 -11.10
N ALA A 391 -9.70 28.43 -9.77
CA ALA A 391 -10.52 29.38 -9.03
C ALA A 391 -9.99 30.82 -9.17
N HIS A 392 -8.67 31.01 -9.18
CA HIS A 392 -8.06 32.32 -9.41
C HIS A 392 -8.34 32.84 -10.84
N HIS A 393 -8.21 31.98 -11.86
CA HIS A 393 -8.54 32.34 -13.24
C HIS A 393 -10.02 32.70 -13.43
N ASN A 394 -10.94 31.95 -12.85
CA ASN A 394 -12.38 32.24 -12.91
C ASN A 394 -12.69 33.60 -12.26
N THR A 395 -12.08 33.89 -11.11
CA THR A 395 -12.25 35.17 -10.41
C THR A 395 -11.79 36.36 -11.26
N LEU A 396 -10.66 36.22 -11.96
CA LEU A 396 -10.16 37.26 -12.87
C LEU A 396 -11.08 37.46 -14.09
N ARG A 397 -11.61 36.39 -14.68
CA ARG A 397 -12.54 36.49 -15.82
C ARG A 397 -13.85 37.19 -15.46
N HIS A 398 -14.36 36.99 -14.25
CA HIS A 398 -15.56 37.70 -13.78
C HIS A 398 -15.33 39.21 -13.59
N THR A 399 -14.08 39.66 -13.42
CA THR A 399 -13.76 41.09 -13.34
C THR A 399 -13.60 41.80 -14.69
N SER A 400 -13.52 41.07 -15.81
CA SER A 400 -13.27 41.63 -17.16
C SER A 400 -14.41 41.54 -18.19
N ALA A 401 -15.53 40.89 -17.86
CA ALA A 401 -16.82 40.83 -18.59
C ALA A 401 -16.87 40.30 -20.06
N HIS A 402 -17.93 39.49 -20.30
CA HIS A 402 -18.63 39.11 -21.54
C HIS A 402 -18.01 38.15 -22.59
N SER A 403 -18.78 37.08 -22.87
CA SER A 403 -18.78 36.16 -24.04
C SER A 403 -17.64 35.13 -24.07
N GLU A 404 -17.80 33.85 -24.44
CA GLU A 404 -18.82 33.15 -25.24
C GLU A 404 -19.13 31.77 -24.63
N GLU A 405 -20.41 31.41 -24.56
CA GLU A 405 -20.87 30.02 -24.32
C GLU A 405 -20.99 29.30 -25.67
N GLY A 406 -20.27 28.18 -25.81
CA GLY A 406 -20.41 27.33 -26.98
C GLY A 406 -19.39 26.19 -27.04
N ALA A 407 -19.61 25.13 -26.27
CA ALA A 407 -19.23 23.77 -26.63
C ALA A 407 -19.86 22.78 -25.65
N VAL A 408 -20.54 21.77 -26.18
CA VAL A 408 -21.06 20.62 -25.43
C VAL A 408 -19.86 19.89 -24.83
N ASP A 409 -19.86 19.68 -23.52
CA ASP A 409 -18.64 19.31 -22.79
C ASP A 409 -18.82 18.13 -21.85
N HIS A 410 -17.79 17.29 -21.82
CA HIS A 410 -17.65 16.14 -20.93
C HIS A 410 -17.70 16.58 -19.45
N SER A 411 -18.24 15.71 -18.59
CA SER A 411 -18.59 15.96 -17.18
C SER A 411 -17.49 16.64 -16.34
N ALA A 412 -16.21 16.51 -16.71
CA ALA A 412 -15.08 17.17 -16.07
C ALA A 412 -15.03 18.69 -16.19
N LEU A 413 -15.33 19.20 -17.39
CA LEU A 413 -15.25 20.61 -17.68
C LEU A 413 -16.39 21.35 -16.96
N SER A 414 -17.42 20.63 -16.52
CA SER A 414 -18.44 21.16 -15.60
C SER A 414 -17.89 21.48 -14.21
N ILE A 415 -16.90 20.73 -13.70
CA ILE A 415 -16.31 20.96 -12.36
C ILE A 415 -15.50 22.25 -12.36
N LEU A 416 -14.67 22.48 -13.38
CA LEU A 416 -13.85 23.69 -13.50
C LEU A 416 -14.67 24.93 -13.87
N LYS A 417 -15.88 24.75 -14.41
CA LYS A 417 -16.85 25.83 -14.66
C LYS A 417 -17.61 26.26 -13.39
N ARG A 418 -17.41 25.59 -12.25
CA ARG A 418 -18.02 25.97 -10.97
C ARG A 418 -17.56 27.34 -10.49
N PRO A 419 -18.38 28.06 -9.71
CA PRO A 419 -17.99 29.35 -9.16
C PRO A 419 -16.77 29.21 -8.25
N SER A 420 -15.92 30.25 -8.20
CA SER A 420 -14.66 30.22 -7.45
C SER A 420 -14.84 29.83 -5.97
N GLY A 421 -15.92 30.28 -5.31
CA GLY A 421 -16.21 29.92 -3.92
C GLY A 421 -16.43 28.41 -3.73
N GLU A 422 -17.05 27.74 -4.69
CA GLU A 422 -17.21 26.30 -4.68
C GLU A 422 -15.89 25.57 -4.96
N LEU A 423 -15.09 26.07 -5.91
CA LEU A 423 -13.76 25.52 -6.17
C LEU A 423 -12.86 25.59 -4.93
N PHE A 424 -12.84 26.72 -4.20
CA PHE A 424 -12.09 26.83 -2.94
C PHE A 424 -12.63 25.90 -1.84
N ARG A 425 -13.94 25.63 -1.79
CA ARG A 425 -14.50 24.59 -0.91
C ARG A 425 -13.94 23.22 -1.29
N MET A 426 -13.90 22.88 -2.57
CA MET A 426 -13.35 21.62 -3.05
C MET A 426 -11.84 21.51 -2.75
N VAL A 427 -11.07 22.60 -2.87
CA VAL A 427 -9.65 22.64 -2.45
C VAL A 427 -9.52 22.26 -0.98
N CYS A 428 -10.35 22.83 -0.09
CA CYS A 428 -10.33 22.51 1.34
C CYS A 428 -10.61 21.02 1.57
N GLU A 429 -11.66 20.47 0.94
CA GLU A 429 -12.05 19.06 1.08
C GLU A 429 -10.98 18.09 0.57
N VAL A 430 -10.32 18.42 -0.56
CA VAL A 430 -9.22 17.62 -1.10
C VAL A 430 -8.01 17.69 -0.18
N ALA A 431 -7.64 18.88 0.31
CA ALA A 431 -6.50 19.05 1.19
C ALA A 431 -6.69 18.33 2.54
N GLU A 432 -7.89 18.43 3.14
CA GLU A 432 -8.27 17.70 4.35
C GLU A 432 -8.17 16.19 4.17
N ARG A 433 -8.69 15.65 3.04
CA ARG A 433 -8.54 14.22 2.71
C ARG A 433 -7.08 13.80 2.62
N GLY A 434 -6.22 14.62 2.02
CA GLY A 434 -4.77 14.37 1.95
C GLY A 434 -4.11 14.36 3.33
N LEU A 435 -4.44 15.32 4.21
CA LEU A 435 -3.93 15.38 5.59
C LEU A 435 -4.38 14.16 6.41
N ASP A 436 -5.64 13.75 6.27
CA ASP A 436 -6.18 12.58 6.95
C ASP A 436 -5.52 11.29 6.46
N ALA A 437 -5.27 11.16 5.15
CA ALA A 437 -4.55 10.02 4.58
C ALA A 437 -3.14 9.90 5.15
N LEU A 438 -2.38 11.00 5.22
CA LEU A 438 -1.06 11.03 5.85
C LEU A 438 -1.13 10.70 7.34
N GLY A 439 -2.15 11.18 8.05
CA GLY A 439 -2.38 10.84 9.46
C GLY A 439 -2.59 9.36 9.70
N ARG A 440 -3.34 8.67 8.83
CA ARG A 440 -3.56 7.21 8.93
C ARG A 440 -2.28 6.41 8.68
N GLY A 441 -1.49 6.80 7.69
CA GLY A 441 -0.24 6.12 7.32
C GLY A 441 0.98 6.46 8.20
N TRP A 442 0.88 7.50 9.05
CA TRP A 442 2.01 8.07 9.79
C TRP A 442 2.76 7.06 10.66
N SER A 443 2.02 6.24 11.41
CA SER A 443 2.61 5.24 12.31
C SER A 443 3.46 4.20 11.56
N SER A 444 3.04 3.82 10.35
CA SER A 444 3.79 2.90 9.49
C SER A 444 5.11 3.52 9.01
N LEU A 445 5.07 4.78 8.56
CA LEU A 445 6.25 5.53 8.10
C LEU A 445 7.32 5.71 9.20
N GLN A 446 6.89 5.88 10.45
CA GLN A 446 7.79 6.07 11.58
C GLN A 446 8.43 4.75 12.07
N SER A 447 7.75 3.61 11.95
CA SER A 447 8.34 2.31 12.32
C SER A 447 9.55 1.94 11.46
N GLN A 448 9.57 2.38 10.19
CA GLN A 448 10.66 2.15 9.25
C GLN A 448 11.94 2.94 9.56
N THR A 449 11.88 3.93 10.46
CA THR A 449 13.05 4.68 10.94
C THR A 449 13.54 4.20 12.32
N GLY A 450 12.80 3.31 12.98
CA GLY A 450 12.92 3.03 14.42
C GLY A 450 13.71 1.80 14.87
N SER A 451 14.55 1.16 14.03
CA SER A 451 15.36 0.00 14.46
C SER A 451 16.83 0.35 14.79
N ILE A 452 17.08 1.51 15.39
CA ILE A 452 18.46 1.98 15.66
C ILE A 452 18.72 2.35 17.13
N HIS A 453 17.70 2.62 17.94
CA HIS A 453 17.90 2.96 19.35
C HIS A 453 17.64 1.77 20.27
N GLN A 454 18.45 0.72 20.15
CA GLN A 454 18.62 -0.27 21.21
C GLN A 454 19.88 -1.12 20.99
N ARG A 455 21.02 -0.59 21.45
CA ARG A 455 22.11 -1.45 21.90
C ARG A 455 22.73 -0.83 23.15
N SER A 456 22.35 -1.39 24.29
CA SER A 456 22.96 -1.11 25.59
C SER A 456 24.47 -1.39 25.53
N PRO A 457 25.33 -0.61 26.19
CA PRO A 457 26.74 -0.94 26.30
C PRO A 457 26.91 -2.05 27.35
N SER A 458 27.30 -3.25 26.91
CA SER A 458 27.79 -4.29 27.81
C SER A 458 29.22 -3.94 28.28
N PRO A 459 29.57 -4.12 29.57
CA PRO A 459 30.88 -3.79 30.08
C PRO A 459 31.89 -4.91 29.79
N GLY A 460 33.06 -4.52 29.26
CA GLY A 460 34.35 -5.17 29.47
C GLY A 460 34.63 -6.45 28.69
N GLU A 461 35.57 -6.37 27.74
CA GLU A 461 36.81 -7.17 27.77
C GLU A 461 37.84 -6.61 26.78
N ARG A 462 39.06 -6.38 27.28
CA ARG A 462 40.23 -5.91 26.51
C ARG A 462 40.98 -7.11 25.95
N GLN A 463 41.46 -6.95 24.71
CA GLN A 463 42.67 -7.51 24.04
C GLN A 463 42.26 -7.78 22.58
N GLY A 464 42.88 -7.30 21.50
CA GLY A 464 44.20 -6.73 21.29
C GLY A 464 44.77 -7.43 20.04
N ALA A 465 44.80 -6.77 18.88
CA ALA A 465 45.79 -6.94 17.80
C ALA A 465 45.31 -6.25 16.50
N ALA A 466 46.22 -5.53 15.87
CA ALA A 466 46.04 -4.78 14.64
C ALA A 466 46.00 -5.67 13.39
N LYS A 467 45.20 -5.29 12.38
CA LYS A 467 45.68 -4.93 11.03
C LYS A 467 44.56 -4.42 10.11
N GLU A 468 45.02 -3.68 9.12
CA GLU A 468 44.37 -2.85 8.11
C GLU A 468 43.17 -3.46 7.37
N GLU A 469 42.29 -2.55 6.91
CA GLU A 469 41.88 -2.35 5.50
C GLU A 469 40.35 -2.23 5.26
N ALA A 470 40.01 -1.33 4.33
CA ALA A 470 38.69 -0.94 3.81
C ALA A 470 37.82 0.02 4.65
N GLN A 471 37.95 1.32 4.33
CA GLN A 471 36.93 2.35 4.56
C GLN A 471 35.61 1.98 3.85
N ARG A 472 34.79 1.15 4.50
CA ARG A 472 33.34 1.21 4.33
C ARG A 472 32.82 2.26 5.30
N ARG A 473 32.42 3.42 4.75
CA ARG A 473 31.66 4.42 5.50
C ARG A 473 30.41 3.73 6.07
N THR A 474 30.42 3.46 7.37
CA THR A 474 29.21 3.14 8.13
C THR A 474 28.21 4.28 7.96
N PRO A 475 26.95 4.03 7.57
CA PRO A 475 25.94 5.08 7.52
C PRO A 475 25.70 5.59 8.95
N CYS A 476 25.74 6.90 9.15
CA CYS A 476 25.36 7.50 10.43
C CYS A 476 23.93 7.06 10.81
N PRO A 477 23.65 6.69 12.06
CA PRO A 477 22.37 6.12 12.46
C PRO A 477 21.24 7.16 12.66
N ASP A 478 21.53 8.46 12.51
CA ASP A 478 20.63 9.54 12.97
C ASP A 478 19.85 10.27 11.86
N ARG A 479 19.94 9.84 10.59
CA ARG A 479 19.20 10.51 9.52
C ARG A 479 17.79 9.92 9.35
N PRO A 480 16.71 10.73 9.49
CA PRO A 480 15.37 10.27 9.15
C PRO A 480 15.33 9.82 7.69
N SER A 481 14.51 8.80 7.39
CA SER A 481 14.38 8.30 6.02
C SER A 481 13.90 9.42 5.09
N LEU A 482 14.37 9.41 3.84
CA LEU A 482 13.93 10.38 2.83
C LEU A 482 12.40 10.36 2.69
N VAL A 483 11.81 9.17 2.77
CA VAL A 483 10.36 8.94 2.75
C VAL A 483 9.64 9.69 3.89
N PHE A 484 10.20 9.65 5.10
CA PHE A 484 9.64 10.38 6.25
C PHE A 484 9.75 11.90 6.10
N LEU A 485 10.86 12.39 5.55
CA LEU A 485 11.03 13.82 5.25
C LEU A 485 10.03 14.29 4.18
N THR A 486 9.86 13.52 3.10
CA THR A 486 8.85 13.81 2.07
C THR A 486 7.44 13.85 2.65
N ALA A 487 7.11 12.97 3.60
CA ALA A 487 5.82 12.97 4.28
C ALA A 487 5.58 14.28 5.09
N LEU A 488 6.63 14.77 5.78
CA LEU A 488 6.56 16.02 6.53
C LEU A 488 6.33 17.23 5.62
N ASP A 489 7.08 17.31 4.52
CA ASP A 489 6.94 18.42 3.56
C ASP A 489 5.57 18.38 2.87
N LEU A 490 5.10 17.20 2.48
CA LEU A 490 3.78 17.03 1.88
C LEU A 490 2.65 17.41 2.86
N ASN A 491 2.77 17.02 4.14
CA ASN A 491 1.83 17.43 5.19
C ASN A 491 1.82 18.96 5.37
N LEU A 492 2.99 19.61 5.30
CA LEU A 492 3.08 21.06 5.38
C LEU A 492 2.42 21.74 4.17
N GLU A 493 2.69 21.28 2.96
CA GLU A 493 2.15 21.88 1.73
C GLU A 493 0.63 21.74 1.62
N LEU A 494 0.08 20.57 2.00
CA LEU A 494 -1.37 20.37 2.09
C LEU A 494 -2.00 21.33 3.11
N LEU A 495 -1.39 21.50 4.27
CA LEU A 495 -1.85 22.43 5.29
C LEU A 495 -1.76 23.89 4.82
N ASN A 496 -0.71 24.24 4.09
CA ASN A 496 -0.52 25.56 3.50
C ASN A 496 -1.60 25.87 2.46
N ALA A 497 -1.88 24.92 1.55
CA ALA A 497 -2.96 25.02 0.57
C ALA A 497 -4.33 25.15 1.24
N LEU A 498 -4.59 24.37 2.30
CA LEU A 498 -5.83 24.44 3.08
C LEU A 498 -6.04 25.84 3.70
N HIS A 499 -5.01 26.42 4.33
CA HIS A 499 -5.10 27.75 4.93
C HIS A 499 -5.36 28.83 3.88
N ARG A 500 -4.65 28.79 2.74
CA ARG A 500 -4.88 29.73 1.62
C ARG A 500 -6.30 29.64 1.08
N ALA A 501 -6.76 28.44 0.77
CA ALA A 501 -8.10 28.22 0.23
C ALA A 501 -9.20 28.61 1.21
N SER A 502 -9.02 28.32 2.51
CA SER A 502 -9.96 28.69 3.56
C SER A 502 -10.14 30.20 3.68
N LEU A 503 -9.03 30.95 3.62
CA LEU A 503 -9.03 32.42 3.65
C LEU A 503 -9.68 33.00 2.39
N LYS A 504 -9.37 32.46 1.21
CA LYS A 504 -10.01 32.89 -0.05
C LYS A 504 -11.51 32.59 -0.08
N ARG A 505 -11.93 31.45 0.47
CA ARG A 505 -13.34 31.11 0.63
C ARG A 505 -14.05 32.09 1.57
N LEU A 506 -13.42 32.46 2.70
CA LEU A 506 -13.95 33.46 3.63
C LEU A 506 -14.18 34.82 2.95
N GLN A 507 -13.27 35.22 2.05
CA GLN A 507 -13.37 36.47 1.29
C GLN A 507 -14.51 36.44 0.26
N LEU A 508 -14.73 35.33 -0.43
CA LEU A 508 -15.71 35.20 -1.50
C LEU A 508 -17.12 34.80 -1.02
N CYS A 509 -17.20 34.03 0.07
CA CYS A 509 -18.44 33.49 0.62
C CYS A 509 -18.41 33.56 2.15
N PRO A 510 -18.71 34.72 2.75
CA PRO A 510 -18.70 34.91 4.20
C PRO A 510 -19.84 34.18 4.94
N GLU A 511 -20.83 33.68 4.20
CA GLU A 511 -21.93 32.87 4.75
C GLU A 511 -21.48 31.42 4.97
N GLY A 512 -21.21 31.04 6.22
CA GLY A 512 -21.09 29.63 6.64
C GLY A 512 -19.79 29.23 7.36
N VAL A 513 -18.70 30.00 7.23
CA VAL A 513 -17.43 29.73 7.95
C VAL A 513 -16.83 31.04 8.42
N SER A 514 -16.60 31.19 9.73
CA SER A 514 -15.97 32.37 10.31
C SER A 514 -14.47 32.19 10.51
N GLU A 515 -13.73 33.29 10.64
CA GLU A 515 -12.31 33.23 11.04
C GLU A 515 -12.14 32.55 12.42
N ALA A 516 -13.10 32.73 13.33
CA ALA A 516 -13.08 32.10 14.64
C ALA A 516 -13.15 30.57 14.52
N ASP A 517 -13.94 30.04 13.58
CA ASP A 517 -14.04 28.60 13.33
C ASP A 517 -12.72 28.03 12.79
N LEU A 518 -12.05 28.76 11.89
CA LEU A 518 -10.73 28.36 11.37
C LEU A 518 -9.68 28.34 12.49
N LEU A 519 -9.67 29.36 13.34
CA LEU A 519 -8.77 29.43 14.49
C LEU A 519 -9.09 28.35 15.54
N ASP A 520 -10.36 28.01 15.75
CA ASP A 520 -10.78 26.91 16.63
C ASP A 520 -10.32 25.55 16.09
N ARG A 521 -10.21 25.36 14.77
CA ARG A 521 -9.61 24.12 14.20
C ARG A 521 -8.09 24.05 14.41
N ILE A 522 -7.39 25.18 14.37
CA ILE A 522 -5.94 25.28 14.57
C ILE A 522 -5.55 25.08 16.05
N LYS A 523 -6.42 25.47 16.98
CA LYS A 523 -6.25 25.34 18.45
C LYS A 523 -4.87 25.82 18.93
N LYS A 524 -4.09 24.90 19.50
CA LYS A 524 -2.81 25.18 20.18
C LYS A 524 -1.61 24.92 19.27
N ASN A 525 -1.82 24.61 17.99
CA ASN A 525 -0.75 24.37 17.02
C ASN A 525 -0.15 25.70 16.55
N LYS A 526 1.01 26.05 17.13
CA LYS A 526 1.69 27.32 16.84
C LYS A 526 2.20 27.43 15.42
N VAL A 527 2.67 26.33 14.82
CA VAL A 527 3.22 26.32 13.46
C VAL A 527 2.08 26.49 12.45
N SER A 528 0.98 25.74 12.62
CA SER A 528 -0.23 25.92 11.82
C SER A 528 -0.83 27.33 11.95
N LYS A 529 -0.84 27.90 13.17
CA LYS A 529 -1.28 29.29 13.39
C LYS A 529 -0.34 30.29 12.70
N ALA A 530 0.97 30.09 12.75
CA ALA A 530 1.92 30.94 12.04
C ALA A 530 1.70 30.91 10.53
N LEU A 531 1.52 29.72 9.93
CA LEU A 531 1.16 29.56 8.52
C LEU A 531 -0.13 30.29 8.16
N PHE A 532 -1.18 30.11 8.96
CA PHE A 532 -2.44 30.81 8.77
C PHE A 532 -2.26 32.34 8.76
N LEU A 533 -1.51 32.89 9.72
CA LEU A 533 -1.21 34.32 9.78
C LEU A 533 -0.36 34.79 8.59
N THR A 534 0.61 33.99 8.16
CA THR A 534 1.41 34.26 6.96
C THR A 534 0.52 34.36 5.71
N GLN A 535 -0.37 33.39 5.50
CA GLN A 535 -1.30 33.43 4.35
C GLN A 535 -2.31 34.57 4.46
N LYS A 536 -2.79 34.88 5.68
CA LYS A 536 -3.65 36.04 5.92
C LYS A 536 -2.93 37.35 5.61
N ALA A 537 -1.64 37.47 5.91
CA ALA A 537 -0.85 38.65 5.61
C ALA A 537 -0.72 38.89 4.09
N LEU A 538 -0.56 37.81 3.31
CA LEU A 538 -0.55 37.86 1.84
C LEU A 538 -1.89 38.34 1.29
N MET A 539 -3.00 37.85 1.84
CA MET A 539 -4.35 38.26 1.44
C MET A 539 -4.61 39.74 1.76
N VAL A 540 -4.31 40.19 2.99
CA VAL A 540 -4.49 41.59 3.42
C VAL A 540 -3.64 42.56 2.59
N HIS A 541 -2.46 42.14 2.15
CA HIS A 541 -1.64 42.96 1.25
C HIS A 541 -2.30 43.15 -0.12
N GLY A 542 -2.97 42.11 -0.64
CA GLY A 542 -3.72 42.16 -1.89
C GLY A 542 -4.97 43.04 -1.84
N ASP A 543 -5.54 43.25 -0.65
CA ASP A 543 -6.71 44.10 -0.47
C ASP A 543 -6.35 45.60 -0.50
N MET A 544 -7.27 46.42 -1.02
CA MET A 544 -7.10 47.88 -1.17
C MET A 544 -7.38 48.65 0.14
N GLU A 545 -7.16 48.03 1.30
CA GLU A 545 -7.46 48.63 2.60
C GLU A 545 -6.43 49.70 3.03
N PRO A 546 -6.87 50.79 3.68
CA PRO A 546 -5.96 51.71 4.36
C PRO A 546 -5.26 50.98 5.53
N ASN A 547 -3.96 51.26 5.73
CA ASN A 547 -3.06 50.60 6.70
C ASN A 547 -2.69 49.13 6.42
N ARG A 548 -2.87 48.63 5.19
CA ARG A 548 -2.49 47.24 4.82
C ARG A 548 -1.06 46.88 5.22
N SER A 549 -0.07 47.75 4.97
CA SER A 549 1.35 47.47 5.27
C SER A 549 1.59 47.25 6.77
N TYR A 550 0.96 48.07 7.64
CA TYR A 550 1.07 47.90 9.09
C TYR A 550 0.39 46.60 9.56
N LYS A 551 -0.80 46.29 9.04
CA LYS A 551 -1.53 45.05 9.37
C LYS A 551 -0.75 43.81 8.92
N THR A 552 -0.27 43.79 7.67
CA THR A 552 0.57 42.74 7.11
C THR A 552 1.83 42.53 7.96
N LYS A 553 2.53 43.62 8.32
CA LYS A 553 3.71 43.55 9.19
C LYS A 553 3.39 42.93 10.56
N SER A 554 2.31 43.38 11.21
CA SER A 554 1.88 42.88 12.52
C SER A 554 1.59 41.37 12.50
N LEU A 555 0.88 40.89 11.46
CA LEU A 555 0.59 39.47 11.28
C LEU A 555 1.86 38.63 11.11
N LEU A 556 2.82 39.11 10.31
CA LEU A 556 4.10 38.40 10.07
C LEU A 556 5.01 38.42 11.30
N GLU A 557 5.00 39.50 12.09
CA GLU A 557 5.71 39.57 13.37
C GLU A 557 5.11 38.60 14.40
N GLU A 558 3.77 38.49 14.49
CA GLU A 558 3.12 37.48 15.33
C GLU A 558 3.49 36.06 14.87
N ALA A 559 3.45 35.78 13.56
CA ALA A 559 3.86 34.49 13.01
C ALA A 559 5.30 34.13 13.38
N THR A 560 6.22 35.09 13.27
CA THR A 560 7.63 34.94 13.68
C THR A 560 7.75 34.52 15.15
N VAL A 561 7.06 35.20 16.06
CA VAL A 561 7.09 34.88 17.49
C VAL A 561 6.50 33.50 17.79
N LEU A 562 5.47 33.09 17.04
CA LEU A 562 4.88 31.76 17.17
C LEU A 562 5.84 30.65 16.72
N LEU A 563 6.60 30.86 15.63
CA LEU A 563 7.61 29.91 15.17
C LEU A 563 8.76 29.77 16.15
N GLU A 564 9.31 30.87 16.67
CA GLU A 564 10.35 30.83 17.70
C GLU A 564 9.91 30.05 18.95
N LYS A 565 8.66 30.27 19.38
CA LYS A 565 8.06 29.52 20.49
C LYS A 565 7.87 28.05 20.15
N ALA A 566 7.44 27.73 18.93
CA ALA A 566 7.25 26.35 18.48
C ALA A 566 8.57 25.59 18.46
N GLU A 567 9.63 26.18 17.90
CA GLU A 567 10.96 25.57 17.89
C GLU A 567 11.53 25.38 19.29
N ALA A 568 11.36 26.38 20.17
CA ALA A 568 11.78 26.26 21.56
C ALA A 568 11.03 25.12 22.28
N GLU A 569 9.76 24.89 21.96
CA GLU A 569 8.98 23.75 22.47
C GLU A 569 9.47 22.41 21.89
N GLU A 570 9.70 22.31 20.58
CA GLU A 570 10.23 21.10 19.94
C GLU A 570 11.62 20.72 20.47
N ARG A 571 12.55 21.68 20.53
CA ARG A 571 13.90 21.48 21.10
C ARG A 571 13.86 21.02 22.57
N ARG A 572 12.77 21.32 23.29
CA ARG A 572 12.54 20.94 24.68
C ARG A 572 11.88 19.57 24.83
N LEU A 573 11.19 19.05 23.82
CA LEU A 573 10.54 17.74 23.89
C LEU A 573 11.55 16.60 23.82
N TYR A 574 12.59 16.73 23.00
CA TYR A 574 13.60 15.68 22.77
C TYR A 574 14.84 15.80 23.67
N LYS A 575 14.97 16.87 24.46
CA LYS A 575 16.05 16.98 25.46
C LYS A 575 15.63 16.28 26.76
N PRO A 576 16.39 15.28 27.23
CA PRO A 576 16.14 14.66 28.53
C PRO A 576 16.11 15.72 29.63
N ARG A 577 15.21 15.55 30.60
CA ARG A 577 15.22 16.36 31.81
C ARG A 577 16.52 16.06 32.55
N THR A 578 17.51 16.93 32.48
CA THR A 578 18.65 16.88 33.40
C THR A 578 18.10 17.11 34.81
N ALA A 579 18.42 16.20 35.73
CA ALA A 579 18.13 16.40 37.14
C ALA A 579 18.75 17.75 37.57
N PRO A 580 18.06 18.56 38.40
CA PRO A 580 18.68 19.76 38.94
C PRO A 580 19.99 19.37 39.64
N PRO A 581 21.06 20.18 39.53
CA PRO A 581 22.29 19.92 40.28
C PRO A 581 21.93 19.90 41.77
N SER A 582 22.07 18.73 42.37
CA SER A 582 21.82 18.53 43.79
C SER A 582 22.75 19.45 44.58
N THR A 583 22.19 20.45 45.26
CA THR A 583 22.91 21.18 46.31
C THR A 583 23.16 20.21 47.47
N GLY A 584 24.29 19.51 47.40
CA GLY A 584 25.02 18.94 48.54
C GLY A 584 24.20 18.22 49.61
N ARG A 585 23.28 17.33 49.24
CA ARG A 585 22.71 16.36 50.18
C ARG A 585 22.72 14.97 49.55
N GLU A 586 23.09 14.03 50.39
CA GLU A 586 23.41 12.62 50.17
C GLU A 586 22.62 11.94 49.03
N GLU A 587 23.30 11.05 48.32
CA GLU A 587 22.74 10.16 47.29
C GLU A 587 21.43 9.52 47.78
N ASP A 588 20.33 10.09 47.28
CA ASP A 588 18.98 9.74 47.70
C ASP A 588 18.68 8.29 47.27
N ARG A 589 18.18 7.50 48.21
CA ARG A 589 17.88 6.07 48.04
C ARG A 589 16.92 5.91 46.85
N GLY A 590 17.07 4.84 46.07
CA GLY A 590 16.35 4.54 44.82
C GLY A 590 14.83 4.30 44.92
N ASP A 591 14.13 5.02 45.79
CA ASP A 591 12.68 4.95 46.06
C ASP A 591 11.92 6.21 45.57
N GLY A 592 12.53 7.04 44.73
CA GLY A 592 11.85 8.19 44.12
C GLY A 592 10.80 7.78 43.07
N PRO A 593 9.79 8.63 42.76
CA PRO A 593 8.79 8.33 41.74
C PRO A 593 9.41 8.22 40.35
N PRO A 594 8.77 7.48 39.42
CA PRO A 594 9.32 7.26 38.09
C PRO A 594 9.49 8.57 37.29
N PRO A 595 10.52 8.66 36.44
CA PRO A 595 10.73 9.81 35.56
C PRO A 595 9.57 9.96 34.55
N ALA A 596 9.49 11.14 33.93
CA ALA A 596 8.48 11.40 32.92
C ALA A 596 8.72 10.50 31.68
N PRO A 597 7.66 9.95 31.08
CA PRO A 597 7.79 9.12 29.89
C PRO A 597 8.42 9.88 28.72
N LEU A 598 9.15 9.17 27.88
CA LEU A 598 9.75 9.72 26.65
C LEU A 598 8.77 9.54 25.50
N LEU A 599 8.53 10.61 24.75
CA LEU A 599 7.66 10.57 23.57
C LEU A 599 8.39 9.81 22.45
N LEU A 600 7.76 8.73 21.96
CA LEU A 600 8.27 7.93 20.85
C LEU A 600 7.67 8.42 19.52
N SER A 601 6.34 8.53 19.44
CA SER A 601 5.63 8.96 18.24
C SER A 601 4.41 9.81 18.58
N ARG A 602 4.02 10.66 17.62
CA ARG A 602 2.80 11.46 17.70
C ARG A 602 2.09 11.55 16.36
N THR A 603 0.78 11.47 16.39
CA THR A 603 -0.13 11.67 15.25
C THR A 603 -1.18 12.71 15.61
N ASN A 604 -2.17 12.90 14.74
CA ASN A 604 -3.31 13.79 15.00
C ASN A 604 -4.20 13.31 16.16
N HIS A 605 -4.22 11.99 16.44
CA HIS A 605 -5.16 11.38 17.38
C HIS A 605 -4.53 10.38 18.36
N SER A 606 -3.21 10.17 18.28
CA SER A 606 -2.49 9.27 19.19
C SER A 606 -1.11 9.79 19.58
N LEU A 607 -0.68 9.42 20.79
CA LEU A 607 0.66 9.66 21.31
C LEU A 607 1.19 8.36 21.90
N THR A 608 2.39 7.96 21.49
CA THR A 608 3.05 6.76 22.00
C THR A 608 4.27 7.14 22.80
N PHE A 609 4.41 6.52 23.97
CA PHE A 609 5.50 6.79 24.91
C PHE A 609 6.24 5.51 25.27
N VAL A 610 7.50 5.68 25.67
CA VAL A 610 8.27 4.65 26.36
C VAL A 610 8.69 5.14 27.74
N PRO A 611 8.78 4.27 28.75
CA PRO A 611 9.34 4.63 30.05
C PRO A 611 10.75 5.20 29.91
N ALA A 612 11.02 6.33 30.57
CA ALA A 612 12.38 6.80 30.73
C ALA A 612 13.16 5.86 31.69
N PRO A 613 14.49 5.77 31.57
CA PRO A 613 15.30 4.93 32.45
C PRO A 613 15.03 5.22 33.93
N TYR A 614 14.45 4.24 34.64
CA TYR A 614 14.06 4.38 36.03
C TYR A 614 15.04 3.61 36.93
N ARG A 615 15.80 4.35 37.75
CA ARG A 615 16.75 3.76 38.71
C ARG A 615 16.02 3.45 40.00
N THR A 616 15.58 2.21 40.15
CA THR A 616 14.96 1.69 41.37
C THR A 616 15.66 0.41 41.83
N ASN A 617 15.61 0.15 43.14
CA ASN A 617 16.16 -1.07 43.74
C ASN A 617 15.26 -2.31 43.52
N GLN A 618 14.04 -2.12 43.03
CA GLN A 618 13.07 -3.18 42.79
C GLN A 618 12.85 -3.39 41.29
N GLN A 619 12.54 -4.62 40.87
CA GLN A 619 12.27 -4.91 39.48
C GLN A 619 10.90 -4.34 39.07
N VAL A 620 10.88 -3.50 38.04
CA VAL A 620 9.63 -3.03 37.43
C VAL A 620 9.09 -4.11 36.50
N CYS A 621 7.86 -4.56 36.76
CA CYS A 621 7.17 -5.55 35.94
C CYS A 621 6.08 -4.94 35.06
N TRP A 622 5.47 -3.84 35.51
CA TRP A 622 4.38 -3.19 34.78
C TRP A 622 4.50 -1.66 34.85
N TYR A 623 4.05 -1.00 33.80
CA TYR A 623 3.81 0.45 33.81
C TYR A 623 2.34 0.74 33.55
N ARG A 624 1.85 1.83 34.13
CA ARG A 624 0.54 2.41 33.81
C ARG A 624 0.72 3.87 33.44
N ILE A 625 0.18 4.26 32.29
CA ILE A 625 0.17 5.65 31.84
C ILE A 625 -1.13 6.34 32.28
N CYS A 626 -0.97 7.54 32.82
CA CYS A 626 -2.06 8.44 33.20
C CYS A 626 -1.86 9.77 32.44
N GLY A 627 -2.96 10.42 32.06
CA GLY A 627 -2.88 11.60 31.21
C GLY A 627 -4.16 12.41 31.14
N ARG A 628 -4.00 13.70 30.81
CA ARG A 628 -5.10 14.66 30.68
C ARG A 628 -4.77 15.77 29.71
N ALA A 629 -5.80 16.47 29.24
CA ALA A 629 -5.64 17.69 28.47
C ALA A 629 -4.91 18.78 29.29
N ALA A 630 -3.88 19.39 28.69
CA ALA A 630 -3.09 20.45 29.30
C ALA A 630 -3.89 21.77 29.28
N THR A 631 -4.24 22.25 30.46
CA THR A 631 -4.87 23.57 30.67
C THR A 631 -3.84 24.53 31.27
N THR A 632 -4.03 25.84 31.06
CA THR A 632 -3.09 26.89 31.53
C THR A 632 -2.89 26.90 33.05
N THR A 633 -3.87 26.42 33.80
CA THR A 633 -3.90 26.48 35.28
C THR A 633 -3.41 25.21 35.96
N ASN A 634 -3.48 24.06 35.29
CA ASN A 634 -3.13 22.77 35.89
C ASN A 634 -2.29 21.95 34.91
N LEU A 635 -1.04 21.67 35.24
CA LEU A 635 -0.14 20.88 34.39
C LEU A 635 0.29 19.56 35.03
N ARG A 636 -0.18 19.26 36.24
CA ARG A 636 0.20 18.05 36.98
C ARG A 636 -0.82 16.94 36.72
N VAL A 637 -0.31 15.75 36.43
CA VAL A 637 -1.10 14.52 36.29
C VAL A 637 -1.29 13.86 37.66
N ARG A 638 -2.45 13.27 37.87
CA ARG A 638 -2.87 12.55 39.09
C ARG A 638 -3.18 11.09 38.75
N LEU A 639 -3.17 10.22 39.77
CA LEU A 639 -3.46 8.79 39.66
C LEU A 639 -4.84 8.48 39.02
N GLY A 640 -5.81 9.41 39.16
CA GLY A 640 -7.15 9.27 38.60
C GLY A 640 -7.34 9.81 37.18
N ASP A 641 -6.29 10.38 36.57
CA ASP A 641 -6.37 10.94 35.22
C ASP A 641 -6.31 9.81 34.17
N CYS A 642 -7.37 9.01 34.11
CA CYS A 642 -7.49 7.84 33.23
C CYS A 642 -8.67 7.94 32.25
N SER A 643 -9.14 9.15 31.95
CA SER A 643 -10.30 9.38 31.07
C SER A 643 -9.95 9.24 29.59
N LEU A 644 -8.67 9.20 29.22
CA LEU A 644 -8.21 9.09 27.84
C LEU A 644 -8.10 7.61 27.45
N GLN A 645 -8.43 7.27 26.21
CA GLN A 645 -8.29 5.91 25.72
C GLN A 645 -6.83 5.46 25.75
N GLY A 646 -6.55 4.28 26.31
CA GLY A 646 -5.20 3.76 26.51
C GLY A 646 -4.54 4.17 27.84
N THR A 647 -5.16 5.08 28.61
CA THR A 647 -4.70 5.39 29.98
C THR A 647 -5.38 4.49 31.02
N GLY A 648 -4.74 4.30 32.17
CA GLY A 648 -5.32 3.53 33.27
C GLY A 648 -5.06 2.01 33.23
N HIS A 649 -4.51 1.50 32.14
CA HIS A 649 -4.20 0.08 31.97
C HIS A 649 -2.76 -0.25 32.40
N LEU A 650 -2.56 -1.43 32.99
CA LEU A 650 -1.23 -1.98 33.28
C LEU A 650 -0.66 -2.63 32.02
N VAL A 651 0.52 -2.19 31.60
CA VAL A 651 1.25 -2.70 30.44
C VAL A 651 2.51 -3.42 30.94
N PRO A 652 2.72 -4.69 30.55
CA PRO A 652 3.86 -5.48 31.02
C PRO A 652 5.17 -5.02 30.38
N VAL A 653 6.25 -5.07 31.14
CA VAL A 653 7.61 -4.88 30.62
C VAL A 653 8.10 -6.21 30.05
N VAL A 654 8.20 -6.31 28.72
CA VAL A 654 8.65 -7.52 28.03
C VAL A 654 9.99 -7.24 27.36
N GLY A 655 11.05 -7.95 27.77
CA GLY A 655 12.38 -7.78 27.18
C GLY A 655 12.98 -6.36 27.36
N GLY A 656 12.54 -5.59 28.36
CA GLY A 656 12.95 -4.20 28.57
C GLY A 656 12.21 -3.18 27.70
N GLN A 657 11.25 -3.61 26.88
CA GLN A 657 10.39 -2.74 26.07
C GLN A 657 8.99 -2.63 26.70
N CYS A 658 8.40 -1.45 26.58
CA CYS A 658 7.04 -1.15 27.07
C CYS A 658 6.51 0.07 26.32
N ASP A 659 5.71 -0.16 25.28
CA ASP A 659 5.09 0.91 24.50
C ASP A 659 3.74 1.29 25.11
N LEU A 660 3.56 2.57 25.37
CA LEU A 660 2.40 3.13 26.06
C LEU A 660 1.67 4.08 25.11
N THR A 661 0.66 3.55 24.43
CA THR A 661 -0.12 4.29 23.44
C THR A 661 -1.39 4.86 24.04
N VAL A 662 -1.59 6.17 23.85
CA VAL A 662 -2.83 6.88 24.18
C VAL A 662 -3.50 7.30 22.87
N GLU A 663 -4.77 6.97 22.72
CA GLU A 663 -5.57 7.17 21.50
C GLU A 663 -6.79 8.06 21.75
N GLY A 664 -7.56 8.35 20.70
CA GLY A 664 -8.77 9.16 20.78
C GLY A 664 -8.49 10.62 21.15
N LEU A 665 -7.28 11.11 20.89
CA LEU A 665 -6.89 12.48 21.23
C LEU A 665 -7.50 13.48 20.24
N GLU A 666 -7.90 14.61 20.77
CA GLU A 666 -8.34 15.75 19.96
C GLU A 666 -7.17 16.38 19.20
N HIS A 667 -7.34 16.57 17.88
CA HIS A 667 -6.33 17.17 17.02
C HIS A 667 -5.97 18.60 17.44
N ASN A 668 -4.69 18.95 17.35
CA ASN A 668 -4.12 20.25 17.74
C ASN A 668 -4.32 20.63 19.22
N GLN A 669 -4.74 19.69 20.08
CA GLN A 669 -4.82 19.88 21.52
C GLN A 669 -3.51 19.44 22.20
N LYS A 670 -3.17 20.08 23.33
CA LYS A 670 -2.01 19.72 24.15
C LYS A 670 -2.41 18.81 25.31
N TYR A 671 -1.56 17.84 25.63
CA TYR A 671 -1.75 16.86 26.70
C TYR A 671 -0.50 16.73 27.57
N VAL A 672 -0.70 16.30 28.82
CA VAL A 672 0.38 15.97 29.77
C VAL A 672 0.17 14.56 30.30
N PHE A 673 1.27 13.84 30.52
CA PHE A 673 1.27 12.42 30.91
C PHE A 673 2.25 12.15 32.06
N ALA A 674 2.00 11.11 32.82
CA ALA A 674 2.92 10.59 33.83
C ALA A 674 2.78 9.06 33.92
N LEU A 675 3.83 8.41 34.43
CA LEU A 675 3.84 6.95 34.62
C LEU A 675 3.69 6.56 36.08
N GLU A 676 3.12 5.40 36.28
CA GLU A 676 3.18 4.62 37.51
C GLU A 676 3.96 3.33 37.19
N ALA A 677 4.82 2.90 38.09
CA ALA A 677 5.61 1.68 37.96
C ALA A 677 5.17 0.68 39.02
N TYR A 678 5.07 -0.60 38.67
CA TYR A 678 4.60 -1.65 39.57
C TYR A 678 5.54 -2.85 39.58
N ASP A 679 5.64 -3.49 40.75
CA ASP A 679 6.36 -4.75 40.93
C ASP A 679 5.55 -5.98 40.44
N SER A 680 6.10 -7.17 40.63
CA SER A 680 5.44 -8.44 40.28
C SER A 680 4.18 -8.76 41.10
N GLN A 681 4.02 -8.15 42.27
CA GLN A 681 2.90 -8.34 43.19
C GLN A 681 1.80 -7.28 42.99
N GLY A 682 1.99 -6.33 42.07
CA GLY A 682 1.08 -5.21 41.85
C GLY A 682 1.26 -4.06 42.86
N GLY A 683 2.36 -4.05 43.61
CA GLY A 683 2.76 -2.96 44.49
C GLY A 683 3.29 -1.76 43.69
N LEU A 684 2.85 -0.54 44.06
CA LEU A 684 3.30 0.69 43.43
C LEU A 684 4.74 1.04 43.84
N LEU A 685 5.62 1.16 42.86
CA LEU A 685 7.02 1.54 43.04
C LEU A 685 7.18 3.08 43.13
N GLY A 686 8.01 3.54 44.05
CA GLY A 686 8.27 4.98 44.26
C GLY A 686 7.17 5.73 45.03
N ASN A 687 6.17 5.02 45.57
CA ASN A 687 5.09 5.51 46.44
C ASN A 687 4.24 6.68 45.90
N ALA A 688 4.40 7.07 44.63
CA ALA A 688 3.70 8.19 44.02
C ALA A 688 3.68 8.07 42.49
N ILE A 689 2.77 8.81 41.87
CA ILE A 689 2.78 9.00 40.41
C ILE A 689 4.06 9.71 39.97
N GLY A 690 4.58 9.29 38.82
CA GLY A 690 5.79 9.80 38.21
C GLY A 690 5.76 11.29 37.86
N GLN A 691 6.92 11.77 37.42
CA GLN A 691 7.04 13.14 36.93
C GLN A 691 6.15 13.35 35.70
N THR A 692 5.49 14.50 35.65
CA THR A 692 4.66 14.86 34.49
C THR A 692 5.52 15.34 33.32
N THR A 693 5.16 14.91 32.10
CA THR A 693 5.75 15.38 30.84
C THR A 693 5.53 16.88 30.62
N ARG A 694 6.31 17.47 29.72
CA ARG A 694 5.96 18.78 29.15
C ARG A 694 4.70 18.63 28.28
N PRO A 695 3.88 19.67 28.14
CA PRO A 695 2.71 19.60 27.26
C PRO A 695 3.07 19.21 25.83
N VAL A 696 2.59 18.05 25.39
CA VAL A 696 2.79 17.50 24.05
C VAL A 696 1.57 17.81 23.19
N LEU A 697 1.79 18.32 21.98
CA LEU A 697 0.73 18.57 21.00
C LEU A 697 0.34 17.28 20.28
N ALA A 698 -0.97 16.98 20.21
CA ALA A 698 -1.52 15.93 19.37
C ALA A 698 -1.61 16.42 17.91
N SER A 699 -0.49 16.31 17.19
CA SER A 699 -0.41 16.55 15.76
C SER A 699 0.78 15.80 15.18
N ILE A 700 0.74 15.51 13.88
CA ILE A 700 1.94 15.22 13.10
C ILE A 700 2.94 16.40 13.27
N PRO A 701 4.25 16.15 13.47
CA PRO A 701 5.25 17.22 13.48
C PRO A 701 5.18 18.07 12.20
N LEU A 702 5.29 19.39 12.32
CA LEU A 702 5.39 20.29 11.17
C LEU A 702 6.84 20.79 11.03
N PRO A 703 7.44 20.76 9.82
CA PRO A 703 8.81 21.20 9.62
C PRO A 703 8.91 22.73 9.76
N THR A 704 9.57 23.17 10.83
CA THR A 704 9.69 24.61 11.15
C THR A 704 10.55 25.34 10.12
N LEU A 705 11.60 24.71 9.60
CA LEU A 705 12.46 25.30 8.56
C LEU A 705 11.68 25.59 7.27
N SER A 706 10.93 24.61 6.76
CA SER A 706 10.08 24.82 5.57
C SER A 706 9.04 25.91 5.83
N THR A 707 8.52 26.01 7.07
CA THR A 707 7.61 27.10 7.46
C THR A 707 8.29 28.47 7.49
N TRP A 708 9.55 28.57 7.94
CA TRP A 708 10.35 29.79 7.85
C TRP A 708 10.59 30.22 6.41
N ALA A 709 10.79 29.27 5.49
CA ALA A 709 10.95 29.56 4.06
C ALA A 709 9.67 30.17 3.47
N ILE A 710 8.49 29.60 3.77
CA ILE A 710 7.20 30.16 3.37
C ILE A 710 7.03 31.57 3.95
N LEU A 711 7.36 31.79 5.23
CA LEU A 711 7.27 33.10 5.86
C LEU A 711 8.24 34.11 5.19
N ALA A 712 9.46 33.69 4.88
CA ALA A 712 10.44 34.53 4.19
C ALA A 712 9.96 34.94 2.79
N GLN A 713 9.42 33.98 2.03
CA GLN A 713 8.85 34.23 0.70
C GLN A 713 7.70 35.24 0.78
N VAL A 714 6.70 35.00 1.62
CA VAL A 714 5.55 35.91 1.75
C VAL A 714 5.96 37.27 2.29
N ALA A 715 6.89 37.34 3.24
CA ALA A 715 7.41 38.60 3.74
C ALA A 715 8.14 39.40 2.64
N PHE A 716 8.82 38.72 1.71
CA PHE A 716 9.44 39.35 0.57
C PHE A 716 8.39 39.85 -0.45
N GLU A 717 7.43 39.01 -0.82
CA GLU A 717 6.33 39.34 -1.74
C GLU A 717 5.46 40.51 -1.25
N THR A 718 5.35 40.68 0.07
CA THR A 718 4.58 41.76 0.71
C THR A 718 5.42 42.98 1.13
N GLU A 719 6.65 43.07 0.60
CA GLU A 719 7.60 44.17 0.82
C GLU A 719 8.03 44.39 2.29
N GLN A 720 7.84 43.38 3.16
CA GLN A 720 8.24 43.40 4.57
C GLN A 720 9.67 42.88 4.75
N PHE A 721 10.64 43.56 4.14
CA PHE A 721 12.03 43.10 4.05
C PHE A 721 12.72 42.85 5.40
N ALA A 722 12.33 43.57 6.45
CA ALA A 722 12.89 43.36 7.79
C ALA A 722 12.52 41.98 8.35
N VAL A 723 11.28 41.55 8.14
CA VAL A 723 10.81 40.23 8.57
C VAL A 723 11.40 39.14 7.67
N ALA A 724 11.44 39.37 6.36
CA ALA A 724 12.09 38.46 5.41
C ALA A 724 13.56 38.21 5.76
N LYS A 725 14.32 39.27 6.07
CA LYS A 725 15.73 39.17 6.50
C LYS A 725 15.89 38.35 7.78
N ARG A 726 14.99 38.52 8.75
CA ARG A 726 15.01 37.75 10.01
C ARG A 726 14.76 36.27 9.73
N ALA A 727 13.74 35.94 8.95
CA ALA A 727 13.40 34.56 8.57
C ALA A 727 14.53 33.88 7.78
N CYS A 728 15.11 34.57 6.80
CA CYS A 728 16.29 34.09 6.08
C CYS A 728 17.50 33.91 7.01
N GLY A 729 17.62 34.73 8.06
CA GLY A 729 18.64 34.59 9.09
C GLY A 729 18.54 33.26 9.85
N GLU A 730 17.32 32.86 10.24
CA GLU A 730 17.08 31.56 10.89
C GLU A 730 17.46 30.40 9.96
N LEU A 731 17.01 30.44 8.70
CA LEU A 731 17.36 29.44 7.68
C LEU A 731 18.88 29.36 7.44
N TRP A 732 19.53 30.51 7.24
CA TRP A 732 20.96 30.59 7.03
C TRP A 732 21.73 30.03 8.22
N SER A 733 21.29 30.36 9.45
CA SER A 733 21.93 29.88 10.66
C SER A 733 21.89 28.34 10.76
N HIS A 734 20.79 27.72 10.32
CA HIS A 734 20.65 26.26 10.30
C HIS A 734 21.63 25.60 9.31
N PHE A 735 21.85 26.18 8.12
CA PHE A 735 22.72 25.60 7.10
C PHE A 735 24.21 25.97 7.25
N THR A 736 24.53 26.99 8.05
CA THR A 736 25.92 27.48 8.22
C THR A 736 26.53 27.21 9.59
N GLN A 737 25.74 26.86 10.60
CA GLN A 737 26.27 26.35 11.85
C GLN A 737 26.93 24.98 11.58
N SER A 738 28.26 24.96 11.54
CA SER A 738 29.02 23.72 11.69
C SER A 738 28.86 23.23 13.12
N ASP A 739 28.70 21.92 13.31
CA ASP A 739 28.73 21.23 14.60
C ASP A 739 30.06 21.49 15.33
N SER A 740 30.18 22.68 15.91
CA SER A 740 31.38 23.19 16.59
C SER A 740 31.48 22.72 18.04
N ASN A 741 30.71 21.69 18.41
CA ASN A 741 30.76 21.07 19.74
C ASN A 741 31.54 19.74 19.78
N LEU A 742 32.27 19.37 18.73
CA LEU A 742 33.36 18.39 18.85
C LEU A 742 34.59 19.11 19.40
N SER A 743 34.65 19.26 20.73
CA SER A 743 35.89 19.59 21.42
C SER A 743 36.98 18.60 21.00
N PRO A 744 38.18 19.04 20.60
CA PRO A 744 39.30 18.14 20.39
C PRO A 744 39.71 17.57 21.76
N ALA A 745 39.41 16.30 22.01
CA ALA A 745 40.02 15.59 23.12
C ALA A 745 41.51 15.41 22.78
N GLY A 746 42.36 16.08 23.55
CA GLY A 746 43.79 15.78 23.64
C GLY A 746 44.07 14.52 24.44
#